data_AF-A0A643J265-F1
#
_entry.id   AF-A0A643J265-F1
#
_cell.length_a   1.000
_cell.length_b   1.000
_cell.length_c   1.000
_cell.angle_alpha   90.00
_cell.angle_beta   90.00
_cell.angle_gamma   90.00
#
_symmetry.space_group_name_H-M   'P 1'
#
loop_
_entity.id
_entity.type
_entity.pdbx_description
1 polymer ?
#
loop_
_entity_poly.entity_id
_entity_poly.type
_entity_poly.pdbx_seq_one_letter_code
_entity_poly.pdbx_strand_id
1 'polypeptide(L)'
;MAYFKLEEPVRFHRYPFDFHSHFAGILPVESNSRWTRDRRVFRVGERQVSLEKGQELSLIGLLMSARGVAPEVDGKALEEARQAAHYELFELALQRMVRRNPFAATDRQGYLRGECAAENIYLACLILAQRFGRTSPPAAIDQPAIYLGTLELLGASAVRDSETDQFVRYFNRKIWSGNKYTPFDDAYWARGAIRDRHPGEFACLTLGFLLHEGISHTQTATGEDEVAVLDSLFEQFNASEKTAYRLLAHTAHGYASEAAFDAELHRILRHFEIQQGQPPQARLVGIDLLGMETATGLYRQFFDFLLGQAAVFRRYLDGKPETRKVVLHIHCGEGTGVSDDNRSLCGYFLRNANALDDFYAALSAYAWKCYGNTIRQGKARLRERENLQDRDKAPSALAGLFDELFFGNSLTSSGLRLRRFDITSGTTQALVAYYARTNVVNLCQALASRDADGNSYYRRLLESDLFSLRIGHAYYYRNYLASKFPELCFDTNLGSNFITGASSLFDSLQEYRLNRGLRHLDGYVGTDQLKELSLAIAYQGEQRLDPQQMQYVHALAESQSGFDELGEHLPGTPGWAKPALEQFFVSQCALYRSEEDRYFQFEAYRRLFAQVLNWRSYLLGADGQGVEHSNVQDEAIRMALLLNYAAADRHGRVPVASLENAQRLLVQLGSAYWEETIGAVDLAGAPHRDRELQRFEGFAAPASVVRISTRSS
;
A
#
# COMPACT_ATOMS: atom_id res chain seq x y z
N MET A 1 12.85 -0.52 -35.01
CA MET A 1 12.45 -0.66 -33.59
C MET A 1 13.36 0.22 -32.78
N ALA A 2 12.82 1.18 -32.04
CA ALA A 2 13.62 2.22 -31.40
C ALA A 2 14.03 1.78 -29.99
N TYR A 3 15.34 1.76 -29.74
CA TYR A 3 15.88 1.82 -28.39
C TYR A 3 15.69 3.25 -27.88
N PHE A 4 15.17 3.43 -26.66
CA PHE A 4 15.05 4.73 -26.03
C PHE A 4 15.95 4.86 -24.81
N LYS A 5 16.33 6.11 -24.50
CA LYS A 5 17.13 6.43 -23.32
C LYS A 5 16.75 7.79 -22.73
N LEU A 6 16.79 7.88 -21.41
CA LEU A 6 16.76 9.13 -20.67
C LEU A 6 17.91 10.07 -21.11
N GLU A 7 17.59 11.31 -21.46
CA GLU A 7 18.59 12.27 -21.95
C GLU A 7 19.70 12.55 -20.92
N GLU A 8 19.27 12.83 -19.69
CA GLU A 8 20.15 13.11 -18.56
C GLU A 8 19.44 12.78 -17.24
N PRO A 9 20.17 12.59 -16.12
CA PRO A 9 19.56 12.29 -14.83
C PRO A 9 18.54 13.36 -14.40
N VAL A 10 17.38 12.92 -13.90
CA VAL A 10 16.26 13.80 -13.53
C VAL A 10 16.00 13.73 -12.04
N ARG A 11 15.85 14.90 -11.40
CA ARG A 11 15.46 14.99 -9.99
C ARG A 11 13.94 15.04 -9.88
N PHE A 12 13.39 14.08 -9.15
CA PHE A 12 11.99 14.09 -8.76
C PHE A 12 11.85 14.79 -7.43
N HIS A 13 11.08 15.88 -7.44
CA HIS A 13 10.61 16.51 -6.21
C HIS A 13 9.63 15.59 -5.48
N ARG A 14 9.43 15.85 -4.18
CA ARG A 14 8.50 15.03 -3.40
C ARG A 14 7.05 15.32 -3.75
N TYR A 15 6.27 14.26 -3.86
CA TYR A 15 4.83 14.30 -4.03
C TYR A 15 4.16 14.53 -2.65
N PRO A 16 3.39 15.62 -2.47
CA PRO A 16 2.97 16.05 -1.12
C PRO A 16 1.68 15.39 -0.60
N PHE A 17 1.00 14.61 -1.43
CA PHE A 17 -0.30 14.00 -1.11
C PHE A 17 -0.17 12.50 -0.83
N ASP A 18 -1.02 11.99 0.06
CA ASP A 18 -1.31 10.56 0.20
C ASP A 18 -2.82 10.39 0.38
N PHE A 19 -3.53 10.04 -0.69
CA PHE A 19 -4.99 10.01 -0.68
C PHE A 19 -5.56 8.82 0.06
N HIS A 20 -4.79 7.76 0.30
CA HIS A 20 -5.24 6.63 1.09
C HIS A 20 -4.06 5.86 1.69
N SER A 21 -4.09 5.72 3.02
CA SER A 21 -3.25 4.80 3.79
C SER A 21 -3.99 4.39 5.06
N HIS A 22 -3.90 3.12 5.43
CA HIS A 22 -4.33 2.66 6.75
C HIS A 22 -3.35 3.11 7.83
N PHE A 23 -3.83 3.79 8.86
CA PHE A 23 -2.98 4.40 9.90
C PHE A 23 -2.03 3.41 10.56
N ALA A 24 -2.52 2.21 10.86
CA ALA A 24 -1.74 1.14 11.46
C ALA A 24 -0.60 0.62 10.55
N GLY A 25 -0.64 0.94 9.25
CA GLY A 25 0.24 0.37 8.22
C GLY A 25 1.38 1.27 7.83
N ILE A 26 1.38 2.54 8.28
CA ILE A 26 2.29 3.56 7.78
C ILE A 26 3.71 3.42 8.36
N LEU A 27 3.85 3.27 9.68
CA LEU A 27 5.15 3.31 10.36
C LEU A 27 5.98 2.06 10.07
N PRO A 28 7.13 2.10 9.37
CA PRO A 28 7.91 0.90 9.01
C PRO A 28 8.46 0.16 10.23
N VAL A 29 8.75 -1.14 10.07
CA VAL A 29 9.38 -1.96 11.12
C VAL A 29 10.71 -1.36 11.55
N GLU A 30 11.57 -1.05 10.58
CA GLU A 30 12.90 -0.50 10.76
C GLU A 30 13.14 0.55 9.67
N SER A 31 13.80 1.66 9.98
CA SER A 31 14.04 2.72 9.00
C SER A 31 15.36 3.47 9.23
N ASN A 32 15.83 4.17 8.20
CA ASN A 32 16.87 5.18 8.35
C ASN A 32 16.29 6.60 8.42
N SER A 33 14.97 6.75 8.25
CA SER A 33 14.24 8.00 8.41
C SER A 33 14.32 8.44 9.87
N ARG A 34 14.82 9.66 10.10
CA ARG A 34 14.98 10.25 11.43
C ARG A 34 14.24 11.58 11.51
N TRP A 35 13.63 11.85 12.65
CA TRP A 35 13.01 13.14 12.91
C TRP A 35 14.07 14.26 12.86
N THR A 36 13.93 15.22 11.96
CA THR A 36 14.96 16.25 11.75
C THR A 36 14.67 17.57 12.45
N ARG A 37 13.43 17.75 12.92
CA ARG A 37 12.99 19.00 13.55
C ARG A 37 13.31 18.99 15.04
N ASP A 38 13.27 20.17 15.63
CA ASP A 38 13.46 20.31 17.07
C ASP A 38 12.35 19.57 17.83
N ARG A 39 12.60 19.32 19.12
CA ARG A 39 11.69 18.59 20.00
C ARG A 39 10.27 19.13 19.89
N ARG A 40 9.32 18.22 19.73
CA ARG A 40 7.88 18.49 19.75
C ARG A 40 7.21 17.64 20.81
N VAL A 41 6.19 18.19 21.46
CA VAL A 41 5.40 17.51 22.48
C VAL A 41 3.95 17.58 22.06
N PHE A 42 3.30 16.42 22.03
CA PHE A 42 1.89 16.26 21.67
C PHE A 42 1.14 15.61 22.82
N ARG A 43 -0.12 15.98 22.99
CA ARG A 43 -1.03 15.31 23.91
C ARG A 43 -1.84 14.25 23.16
N VAL A 44 -1.73 13.01 23.60
CA VAL A 44 -2.53 11.88 23.08
C VAL A 44 -3.36 11.32 24.22
N GLY A 45 -4.67 11.63 24.20
CA GLY A 45 -5.56 11.39 25.34
C GLY A 45 -5.05 12.13 26.59
N GLU A 46 -4.72 11.37 27.64
CA GLU A 46 -4.21 11.91 28.90
C GLU A 46 -2.67 11.98 28.96
N ARG A 47 -1.97 11.38 28.00
CA ARG A 47 -0.50 11.26 28.01
C ARG A 47 0.15 12.33 27.13
N GLN A 48 1.35 12.76 27.51
CA GLN A 48 2.24 13.54 26.67
C GLN A 48 3.26 12.62 26.00
N VAL A 49 3.48 12.85 24.70
CA VAL A 49 4.43 12.11 23.88
C VAL A 49 5.32 13.12 23.17
N SER A 50 6.63 12.88 23.15
CA SER A 50 7.57 13.74 22.42
C SER A 50 8.17 13.04 21.20
N LEU A 51 8.41 13.85 20.16
CA LEU A 51 9.30 13.49 19.05
C LEU A 51 10.60 14.26 19.25
N GLU A 52 11.69 13.50 19.46
CA GLU A 52 13.01 14.06 19.71
C GLU A 52 13.82 14.15 18.42
N LYS A 53 14.62 15.22 18.28
CA LYS A 53 15.47 15.42 17.10
C LYS A 53 16.47 14.26 16.98
N GLY A 54 16.56 13.64 15.80
CA GLY A 54 17.41 12.49 15.52
C GLY A 54 16.75 11.14 15.80
N GLN A 55 15.55 11.10 16.39
CA GLN A 55 14.83 9.87 16.70
C GLN A 55 14.48 9.09 15.42
N GLU A 56 14.71 7.78 15.40
CA GLU A 56 14.33 6.92 14.29
C GLU A 56 12.80 6.79 14.19
N LEU A 57 12.27 6.97 12.98
CA LEU A 57 10.84 6.90 12.67
C LEU A 57 10.49 5.49 12.19
N SER A 58 10.42 4.55 13.14
CA SER A 58 10.09 3.13 12.90
C SER A 58 9.55 2.45 14.17
N LEU A 59 9.07 1.21 14.08
CA LEU A 59 8.73 0.41 15.27
C LEU A 59 9.95 0.15 16.16
N ILE A 60 11.12 -0.05 15.55
CA ILE A 60 12.39 -0.19 16.29
C ILE A 60 12.78 1.12 16.96
N GLY A 61 12.64 2.26 16.29
CA GLY A 61 12.86 3.58 16.86
C GLY A 61 11.93 3.90 18.02
N LEU A 62 10.67 3.46 17.94
CA LEU A 62 9.71 3.53 19.05
C LEU A 62 10.23 2.80 20.29
N LEU A 63 10.61 1.53 20.14
CA LEU A 63 11.07 0.70 21.26
C LEU A 63 12.40 1.21 21.83
N MET A 64 13.31 1.69 20.97
CA MET A 64 14.54 2.35 21.43
C MET A 64 14.22 3.58 22.30
N SER A 65 13.30 4.44 21.85
CA SER A 65 12.88 5.62 22.61
C SER A 65 12.20 5.23 23.93
N ALA A 66 11.32 4.21 23.92
CA ALA A 66 10.68 3.69 25.12
C ALA A 66 11.68 3.15 26.17
N ARG A 67 12.86 2.71 25.73
CA ARG A 67 13.98 2.29 26.58
C ARG A 67 14.90 3.43 27.04
N GLY A 68 14.60 4.67 26.65
CA GLY A 68 15.43 5.83 26.97
C GLY A 68 16.74 5.92 26.17
N VAL A 69 16.81 5.29 24.99
CA VAL A 69 17.96 5.44 24.09
C VAL A 69 17.96 6.86 23.51
N ALA A 70 19.06 7.58 23.73
CA ALA A 70 19.20 8.96 23.25
C ALA A 70 19.31 9.02 21.70
N PRO A 71 18.71 10.03 21.04
CA PRO A 71 18.73 10.15 19.57
C PRO A 71 20.11 10.28 18.93
N GLU A 72 21.08 10.81 19.68
CA GLU A 72 22.46 11.07 19.23
C GLU A 72 23.31 9.80 19.19
N VAL A 73 22.80 8.67 19.71
CA VAL A 73 23.52 7.40 19.69
C VAL A 73 23.76 6.96 18.23
N ASP A 74 25.01 6.68 17.91
CA ASP A 74 25.47 6.30 16.58
C ASP A 74 26.38 5.05 16.59
N GLY A 75 26.88 4.67 15.41
CA GLY A 75 27.84 3.60 15.25
C GLY A 75 27.41 2.26 15.87
N LYS A 76 28.30 1.66 16.64
CA LYS A 76 28.10 0.35 17.27
C LYS A 76 27.02 0.38 18.34
N ALA A 77 26.98 1.43 19.16
CA ALA A 77 26.00 1.56 20.24
C ALA A 77 24.57 1.65 19.71
N LEU A 78 24.38 2.31 18.55
CA LEU A 78 23.10 2.35 17.86
C LEU A 78 22.65 0.96 17.41
N GLU A 79 23.55 0.17 16.81
CA GLU A 79 23.21 -1.17 16.35
C GLU A 79 22.91 -2.10 17.53
N GLU A 80 23.64 -1.99 18.65
CA GLU A 80 23.32 -2.71 19.90
C GLU A 80 21.93 -2.33 20.44
N ALA A 81 21.57 -1.04 20.41
CA ALA A 81 20.25 -0.56 20.80
C ALA A 81 19.14 -1.05 19.86
N ARG A 82 19.36 -1.01 18.54
CA ARG A 82 18.43 -1.56 17.54
C ARG A 82 18.23 -3.05 17.72
N GLN A 83 19.31 -3.79 17.97
CA GLN A 83 19.22 -5.22 18.20
C GLN A 83 18.42 -5.54 19.46
N ALA A 84 18.64 -4.79 20.55
CA ALA A 84 17.85 -4.95 21.77
C ALA A 84 16.36 -4.65 21.54
N ALA A 85 16.02 -3.63 20.74
CA ALA A 85 14.66 -3.33 20.33
C ALA A 85 14.06 -4.42 19.41
N HIS A 86 14.86 -5.08 18.57
CA HIS A 86 14.39 -6.24 17.79
C HIS A 86 14.01 -7.44 18.66
N TYR A 87 14.78 -7.71 19.72
CA TYR A 87 14.38 -8.74 20.70
C TYR A 87 13.07 -8.37 21.38
N GLU A 88 12.92 -7.13 21.85
CA GLU A 88 11.68 -6.67 22.47
C GLU A 88 10.47 -6.74 21.52
N LEU A 89 10.67 -6.39 20.25
CA LEU A 89 9.62 -6.53 19.23
C LEU A 89 9.21 -8.00 19.04
N PHE A 90 10.17 -8.93 19.04
CA PHE A 90 9.87 -10.36 18.94
C PHE A 90 9.21 -10.91 20.21
N GLU A 91 9.62 -10.43 21.39
CA GLU A 91 8.98 -10.74 22.68
C GLU A 91 7.51 -10.30 22.68
N LEU A 92 7.18 -9.11 22.13
CA LEU A 92 5.79 -8.66 21.95
C LEU A 92 4.98 -9.61 21.05
N ALA A 93 5.59 -10.13 19.98
CA ALA A 93 4.94 -11.12 19.12
C ALA A 93 4.64 -12.43 19.87
N LEU A 94 5.60 -12.92 20.67
CA LEU A 94 5.42 -14.11 21.52
C LEU A 94 4.34 -13.90 22.58
N GLN A 95 4.32 -12.74 23.24
CA GLN A 95 3.28 -12.39 24.21
C GLN A 95 1.90 -12.30 23.56
N ARG A 96 1.83 -11.81 22.31
CA ARG A 96 0.58 -11.82 21.54
C ARG A 96 0.08 -13.23 21.29
N MET A 97 0.97 -14.16 20.93
CA MET A 97 0.61 -15.58 20.80
C MET A 97 0.13 -16.20 22.12
N VAL A 98 0.66 -15.79 23.27
CA VAL A 98 0.14 -16.29 24.56
C VAL A 98 -1.28 -15.78 24.85
N ARG A 99 -1.61 -14.54 24.46
CA ARG A 99 -2.88 -13.88 24.83
C ARG A 99 -3.99 -14.03 23.79
N ARG A 100 -3.66 -14.04 22.50
CA ARG A 100 -4.60 -13.89 21.37
C ARG A 100 -4.22 -14.77 20.18
N ASN A 101 -3.72 -15.98 20.41
CA ASN A 101 -3.37 -16.92 19.35
C ASN A 101 -4.57 -17.16 18.41
N PRO A 102 -4.49 -16.87 17.10
CA PRO A 102 -5.59 -17.16 16.19
C PRO A 102 -5.91 -18.67 16.15
N PHE A 103 -4.91 -19.55 16.28
CA PHE A 103 -5.13 -21.00 16.28
C PHE A 103 -5.79 -21.56 17.54
N ALA A 104 -5.91 -20.75 18.61
CA ALA A 104 -6.70 -21.14 19.78
C ALA A 104 -8.21 -20.97 19.56
N ALA A 105 -8.62 -20.24 18.52
CA ALA A 105 -10.02 -20.09 18.18
C ALA A 105 -10.63 -21.40 17.66
N THR A 106 -11.91 -21.63 17.96
CA THR A 106 -12.62 -22.89 17.72
C THR A 106 -12.95 -23.18 16.26
N ASP A 107 -12.81 -22.18 15.37
CA ASP A 107 -13.11 -22.35 13.94
C ASP A 107 -11.89 -22.85 13.17
N ARG A 108 -11.87 -24.17 12.93
CA ARG A 108 -10.87 -24.83 12.09
C ARG A 108 -11.25 -24.84 10.61
N GLN A 109 -12.47 -24.42 10.25
CA GLN A 109 -12.97 -24.50 8.89
C GLN A 109 -12.60 -23.26 8.09
N GLY A 110 -12.78 -22.06 8.67
CA GLY A 110 -12.47 -20.79 8.04
C GLY A 110 -11.01 -20.35 8.17
N TYR A 111 -10.56 -19.48 7.27
CA TYR A 111 -9.35 -18.67 7.44
C TYR A 111 -9.47 -17.74 8.66
N LEU A 112 -8.40 -17.60 9.45
CA LEU A 112 -8.39 -16.71 10.61
C LEU A 112 -7.41 -15.54 10.39
N ARG A 113 -7.82 -14.31 10.69
CA ARG A 113 -6.93 -13.15 10.61
C ARG A 113 -5.74 -13.33 11.55
N GLY A 114 -4.52 -13.12 11.04
CA GLY A 114 -3.27 -13.28 11.79
C GLY A 114 -2.64 -14.67 11.69
N GLU A 115 -3.28 -15.63 11.03
CA GLU A 115 -2.86 -17.02 10.96
C GLU A 115 -1.44 -17.23 10.38
N CYS A 116 -1.11 -16.57 9.26
CA CYS A 116 0.22 -16.64 8.64
C CYS A 116 1.30 -15.95 9.50
N ALA A 117 0.96 -14.84 10.17
CA ALA A 117 1.88 -14.17 11.09
C ALA A 117 2.13 -15.03 12.34
N ALA A 118 1.09 -15.66 12.89
CA ALA A 118 1.17 -16.61 13.99
C ALA A 118 2.02 -17.85 13.64
N GLU A 119 1.84 -18.40 12.43
CA GLU A 119 2.68 -19.48 11.92
C GLU A 119 4.16 -19.07 11.82
N ASN A 120 4.45 -17.84 11.37
CA ASN A 120 5.82 -17.34 11.30
C ASN A 120 6.45 -17.28 12.70
N ILE A 121 5.69 -16.85 13.72
CA ILE A 121 6.15 -16.86 15.12
C ILE A 121 6.41 -18.29 15.60
N TYR A 122 5.50 -19.22 15.30
CA TYR A 122 5.64 -20.63 15.68
C TYR A 122 6.87 -21.30 15.03
N LEU A 123 7.07 -21.11 13.73
CA LEU A 123 8.25 -21.62 13.01
C LEU A 123 9.55 -21.06 13.59
N ALA A 124 9.54 -19.78 14.00
CA ALA A 124 10.68 -19.18 14.67
C ALA A 124 11.01 -19.91 15.98
N CYS A 125 9.99 -20.18 16.82
CA CYS A 125 10.15 -20.92 18.06
C CYS A 125 10.66 -22.34 17.84
N LEU A 126 10.15 -23.05 16.83
CA LEU A 126 10.60 -24.41 16.50
C LEU A 126 12.08 -24.44 16.13
N ILE A 127 12.54 -23.51 15.28
CA ILE A 127 13.94 -23.44 14.86
C ILE A 127 14.85 -23.07 16.05
N LEU A 128 14.43 -22.11 16.89
CA LEU A 128 15.19 -21.72 18.07
C LEU A 128 15.30 -22.87 19.09
N ALA A 129 14.21 -23.60 19.33
CA ALA A 129 14.23 -24.76 20.23
C ALA A 129 15.24 -25.81 19.77
N GLN A 130 15.23 -26.17 18.48
CA GLN A 130 16.18 -27.13 17.89
C GLN A 130 17.62 -26.62 17.95
N ARG A 131 17.84 -25.34 17.61
CA ARG A 131 19.17 -24.72 17.63
C ARG A 131 19.84 -24.80 18.99
N PHE A 132 19.07 -24.65 20.07
CA PHE A 132 19.57 -24.67 21.45
C PHE A 132 19.34 -26.01 22.16
N GLY A 133 19.15 -27.11 21.40
CA GLY A 133 19.16 -28.47 21.94
C GLY A 133 17.94 -28.85 22.78
N ARG A 134 16.81 -28.14 22.63
CA ARG A 134 15.54 -28.51 23.28
C ARG A 134 14.82 -29.56 22.42
N THR A 135 15.02 -30.83 22.75
CA THR A 135 14.57 -31.99 21.95
C THR A 135 13.24 -32.60 22.40
N SER A 136 12.52 -31.96 23.32
CA SER A 136 11.15 -32.39 23.67
C SER A 136 10.25 -32.40 22.43
N PRO A 137 9.20 -33.24 22.40
CA PRO A 137 8.23 -33.22 21.31
C PRO A 137 7.71 -31.79 21.11
N PRO A 138 7.68 -31.26 19.88
CA PRO A 138 7.26 -29.88 19.66
C PRO A 138 5.80 -29.74 20.08
N ALA A 139 5.52 -28.75 20.94
CA ALA A 139 4.15 -28.43 21.32
C ALA A 139 3.37 -27.93 20.09
N ALA A 140 2.07 -28.18 20.07
CA ALA A 140 1.19 -27.70 19.01
C ALA A 140 1.15 -26.17 18.94
N ILE A 141 0.81 -25.63 17.77
CA ILE A 141 0.82 -24.18 17.49
C ILE A 141 -0.13 -23.39 18.41
N ASP A 142 -1.19 -24.00 18.91
CA ASP A 142 -2.14 -23.38 19.84
C ASP A 142 -1.64 -23.37 21.29
N GLN A 143 -0.58 -24.12 21.62
CA GLN A 143 -0.12 -24.30 23.00
C GLN A 143 0.79 -23.16 23.46
N PRO A 144 0.50 -22.52 24.61
CA PRO A 144 1.30 -21.39 25.10
C PRO A 144 2.74 -21.78 25.51
N ALA A 145 2.98 -23.06 25.82
CA ALA A 145 4.25 -23.55 26.35
C ALA A 145 5.45 -23.29 25.44
N ILE A 146 5.30 -23.41 24.11
CA ILE A 146 6.40 -23.15 23.17
C ILE A 146 6.81 -21.67 23.15
N TYR A 147 5.84 -20.77 23.26
CA TYR A 147 6.08 -19.31 23.25
C TYR A 147 6.70 -18.86 24.57
N LEU A 148 6.18 -19.35 25.70
CA LEU A 148 6.74 -19.09 27.03
C LEU A 148 8.17 -19.66 27.16
N GLY A 149 8.39 -20.88 26.67
CA GLY A 149 9.73 -21.46 26.64
C GLY A 149 10.70 -20.67 25.77
N THR A 150 10.24 -20.10 24.64
CA THR A 150 11.07 -19.26 23.78
C THR A 150 11.37 -17.91 24.42
N LEU A 151 10.41 -17.31 25.15
CA LEU A 151 10.64 -16.10 25.95
C LEU A 151 11.73 -16.34 27.01
N GLU A 152 11.63 -17.44 27.75
CA GLU A 152 12.63 -17.82 28.75
C GLU A 152 14.02 -18.04 28.12
N LEU A 153 14.06 -18.76 26.99
CA LEU A 153 15.29 -19.02 26.24
C LEU A 153 15.99 -17.71 25.85
N LEU A 154 15.26 -16.80 25.21
CA LEU A 154 15.81 -15.53 24.73
C LEU A 154 16.12 -14.55 25.87
N GLY A 155 15.64 -14.79 27.09
CA GLY A 155 16.03 -14.03 28.28
C GLY A 155 17.50 -14.22 28.68
N ALA A 156 18.13 -15.34 28.30
CA ALA A 156 19.54 -15.60 28.58
C ALA A 156 20.47 -14.88 27.59
N SER A 157 21.43 -14.10 28.08
CA SER A 157 22.40 -13.41 27.22
C SER A 157 23.28 -14.37 26.41
N ALA A 158 23.53 -15.57 26.93
CA ALA A 158 24.38 -16.59 26.28
C ALA A 158 23.83 -17.09 24.92
N VAL A 159 22.53 -16.92 24.64
CA VAL A 159 21.92 -17.36 23.38
C VAL A 159 21.77 -16.24 22.35
N ARG A 160 22.07 -14.99 22.74
CA ARG A 160 21.99 -13.79 21.89
C ARG A 160 23.31 -13.57 21.15
N ASP A 161 23.64 -14.52 20.28
CA ASP A 161 24.80 -14.43 19.38
C ASP A 161 24.44 -13.76 18.04
N SER A 162 25.45 -13.46 17.22
CA SER A 162 25.25 -12.78 15.92
C SER A 162 24.32 -13.52 14.96
N GLU A 163 24.26 -14.86 15.01
CA GLU A 163 23.36 -15.63 14.15
C GLU A 163 21.92 -15.60 14.70
N THR A 164 21.73 -15.57 16.02
CA THR A 164 20.41 -15.35 16.64
C THR A 164 19.93 -13.92 16.38
N ASP A 165 20.83 -12.94 16.38
CA ASP A 165 20.50 -11.54 16.10
C ASP A 165 19.92 -11.38 14.68
N GLN A 166 20.60 -11.96 13.69
CA GLN A 166 20.11 -11.99 12.30
C GLN A 166 18.79 -12.75 12.19
N PHE A 167 18.62 -13.83 12.95
CA PHE A 167 17.40 -14.63 12.97
C PHE A 167 16.19 -13.83 13.47
N VAL A 168 16.31 -13.18 14.63
CA VAL A 168 15.23 -12.37 15.21
C VAL A 168 14.86 -11.21 14.28
N ARG A 169 15.85 -10.52 13.72
CA ARG A 169 15.61 -9.44 12.75
C ARG A 169 14.95 -9.93 11.47
N TYR A 170 15.35 -11.11 10.97
CA TYR A 170 14.73 -11.74 9.81
C TYR A 170 13.25 -12.04 10.05
N PHE A 171 12.90 -12.71 11.16
CA PHE A 171 11.52 -13.05 11.48
C PHE A 171 10.67 -11.83 11.78
N ASN A 172 11.20 -10.79 12.43
CA ASN A 172 10.47 -9.54 12.63
C ASN A 172 10.02 -8.93 11.29
N ARG A 173 10.87 -8.95 10.26
CA ARG A 173 10.48 -8.48 8.91
C ARG A 173 9.41 -9.34 8.24
N LYS A 174 9.17 -10.57 8.73
CA LYS A 174 8.15 -11.50 8.21
C LYS A 174 6.85 -11.49 9.02
N ILE A 175 6.91 -11.07 10.28
CA ILE A 175 5.76 -11.03 11.19
C ILE A 175 5.04 -9.70 11.08
N TRP A 176 5.80 -8.61 11.03
CA TRP A 176 5.27 -7.25 11.17
C TRP A 176 5.05 -6.54 9.83
N SER A 177 5.42 -7.16 8.69
CA SER A 177 5.23 -6.60 7.34
C SER A 177 4.57 -7.61 6.42
N GLY A 178 3.68 -7.11 5.56
CA GLY A 178 3.14 -7.84 4.42
C GLY A 178 4.28 -8.29 3.52
N ASN A 179 4.25 -9.55 3.13
CA ASN A 179 5.28 -10.15 2.29
C ASN A 179 4.71 -11.31 1.47
N LYS A 180 5.56 -11.90 0.62
CA LYS A 180 5.17 -13.00 -0.29
C LYS A 180 4.33 -14.10 0.36
N TYR A 181 4.61 -14.40 1.63
CA TYR A 181 4.02 -15.50 2.40
C TYR A 181 3.21 -15.01 3.61
N THR A 182 2.99 -13.71 3.76
CA THR A 182 2.24 -13.14 4.89
C THR A 182 1.34 -12.04 4.35
N PRO A 183 0.02 -12.29 4.33
CA PRO A 183 -0.99 -11.29 3.99
C PRO A 183 -0.80 -10.01 4.84
N PHE A 184 -1.09 -8.84 4.28
CA PHE A 184 -0.96 -7.58 5.01
C PHE A 184 -1.89 -7.56 6.25
N ASP A 185 -3.08 -8.16 6.14
CA ASP A 185 -4.05 -8.25 7.25
C ASP A 185 -3.53 -9.01 8.46
N ASP A 186 -2.68 -9.99 8.21
CA ASP A 186 -2.02 -10.75 9.27
C ASP A 186 -0.90 -9.95 9.93
N ALA A 187 -0.21 -9.11 9.14
CA ALA A 187 0.75 -8.17 9.67
C ALA A 187 0.06 -7.05 10.47
N TYR A 188 -1.14 -6.60 10.08
CA TYR A 188 -1.98 -5.70 10.89
C TYR A 188 -2.37 -6.34 12.22
N TRP A 189 -2.74 -7.62 12.20
CA TRP A 189 -2.97 -8.36 13.43
C TRP A 189 -1.72 -8.33 14.32
N ALA A 190 -0.53 -8.62 13.81
CA ALA A 190 0.69 -8.57 14.62
C ALA A 190 0.97 -7.15 15.17
N ARG A 191 0.88 -6.13 14.30
CA ARG A 191 1.03 -4.70 14.64
C ARG A 191 0.10 -4.23 15.74
N GLY A 192 -1.07 -4.84 15.90
CA GLY A 192 -1.94 -4.58 17.04
C GLY A 192 -1.21 -4.68 18.40
N ALA A 193 -0.23 -5.58 18.57
CA ALA A 193 0.47 -5.73 19.85
C ALA A 193 1.31 -4.50 20.25
N ILE A 194 1.95 -3.82 19.28
CA ILE A 194 2.73 -2.62 19.60
C ILE A 194 1.81 -1.41 19.77
N ARG A 195 0.73 -1.33 18.99
CA ARG A 195 -0.29 -0.28 19.11
C ARG A 195 -1.00 -0.32 20.45
N ASP A 196 -1.38 -1.51 20.91
CA ASP A 196 -2.01 -1.72 22.22
C ASP A 196 -1.05 -1.33 23.38
N ARG A 197 0.26 -1.51 23.19
CA ARG A 197 1.29 -1.23 24.20
C ARG A 197 1.69 0.25 24.25
N HIS A 198 1.80 0.89 23.09
CA HIS A 198 2.35 2.24 22.91
C HIS A 198 1.51 3.08 21.93
N PRO A 199 0.21 3.32 22.20
CA PRO A 199 -0.70 3.92 21.23
C PRO A 199 -0.30 5.36 20.86
N GLY A 200 0.12 6.18 21.84
CA GLY A 200 0.49 7.57 21.60
C GLY A 200 1.84 7.73 20.91
N GLU A 201 2.83 6.96 21.33
CA GLU A 201 4.15 6.92 20.70
C GLU A 201 4.04 6.43 19.25
N PHE A 202 3.29 5.35 19.01
CA PHE A 202 3.00 4.86 17.66
C PHE A 202 2.37 5.95 16.80
N ALA A 203 1.31 6.61 17.30
CA ALA A 203 0.60 7.62 16.54
C ALA A 203 1.48 8.83 16.19
N CYS A 204 2.27 9.35 17.14
CA CYS A 204 3.17 10.48 16.89
C CYS A 204 4.27 10.13 15.89
N LEU A 205 4.89 8.95 16.02
CA LEU A 205 5.93 8.51 15.08
C LEU A 205 5.37 8.28 13.68
N THR A 206 4.14 7.77 13.55
CA THR A 206 3.45 7.64 12.26
C THR A 206 3.30 8.98 11.55
N LEU A 207 2.83 10.02 12.25
CA LEU A 207 2.72 11.36 11.67
C LEU A 207 4.07 11.98 11.34
N GLY A 208 5.06 11.79 12.23
CA GLY A 208 6.44 12.19 11.99
C GLY A 208 7.04 11.52 10.76
N PHE A 209 6.73 10.24 10.54
CA PHE A 209 7.16 9.49 9.35
C PHE A 209 6.56 10.05 8.06
N LEU A 210 5.24 10.26 7.99
CA LEU A 210 4.59 10.87 6.83
C LEU A 210 5.24 12.21 6.45
N LEU A 211 5.44 13.08 7.44
CA LEU A 211 6.04 14.38 7.22
C LEU A 211 7.51 14.28 6.81
N HIS A 212 8.25 13.31 7.37
CA HIS A 212 9.63 13.03 6.96
C HIS A 212 9.72 12.50 5.53
N GLU A 213 8.76 11.70 5.08
CA GLU A 213 8.66 11.24 3.69
C GLU A 213 8.21 12.35 2.73
N GLY A 214 7.78 13.51 3.26
CA GLY A 214 7.42 14.70 2.50
C GLY A 214 5.93 14.83 2.20
N ILE A 215 5.10 14.04 2.88
CA ILE A 215 3.64 14.09 2.75
C ILE A 215 3.14 15.18 3.69
N SER A 216 2.55 16.24 3.13
CA SER A 216 1.94 17.33 3.90
C SER A 216 0.41 17.22 3.94
N HIS A 217 -0.19 16.45 3.03
CA HIS A 217 -1.64 16.28 2.90
C HIS A 217 -1.95 14.79 2.85
N THR A 218 -2.77 14.28 3.77
CA THR A 218 -3.20 12.87 3.72
C THR A 218 -4.64 12.69 4.14
N GLN A 219 -5.30 11.69 3.55
CA GLN A 219 -6.55 11.13 4.02
C GLN A 219 -6.27 9.72 4.50
N THR A 220 -6.26 9.55 5.82
CA THR A 220 -5.81 8.32 6.48
C THR A 220 -6.99 7.55 7.05
N ALA A 221 -7.11 6.27 6.70
CA ALA A 221 -8.12 5.37 7.24
C ALA A 221 -7.74 4.88 8.65
N THR A 222 -8.70 4.94 9.58
CA THR A 222 -8.54 4.44 10.95
C THR A 222 -9.84 3.86 11.49
N GLY A 223 -9.77 2.90 12.41
CA GLY A 223 -10.97 2.34 13.04
C GLY A 223 -11.80 3.39 13.77
N GLU A 224 -13.12 3.20 13.81
CA GLU A 224 -14.09 4.11 14.47
C GLU A 224 -13.68 4.47 15.90
N ASP A 225 -13.18 3.50 16.66
CA ASP A 225 -12.77 3.66 18.06
C ASP A 225 -11.55 4.57 18.26
N GLU A 226 -10.72 4.73 17.22
CA GLU A 226 -9.50 5.53 17.25
C GLU A 226 -9.73 6.98 16.79
N VAL A 227 -10.84 7.27 16.10
CA VAL A 227 -11.09 8.57 15.45
C VAL A 227 -10.98 9.72 16.44
N ALA A 228 -11.64 9.64 17.59
CA ALA A 228 -11.66 10.74 18.56
C ALA A 228 -10.28 11.08 19.13
N VAL A 229 -9.45 10.07 19.41
CA VAL A 229 -8.10 10.27 19.95
C VAL A 229 -7.16 10.82 18.88
N LEU A 230 -7.26 10.30 17.64
CA LEU A 230 -6.43 10.75 16.53
C LEU A 230 -6.83 12.14 16.03
N ASP A 231 -8.11 12.52 16.10
CA ASP A 231 -8.61 13.83 15.68
C ASP A 231 -7.87 14.97 16.41
N SER A 232 -7.81 14.88 17.74
CA SER A 232 -7.11 15.86 18.57
C SER A 232 -5.59 15.87 18.32
N LEU A 233 -4.99 14.70 18.08
CA LEU A 233 -3.57 14.62 17.74
C LEU A 233 -3.29 15.25 16.37
N PHE A 234 -4.12 14.97 15.36
CA PHE A 234 -3.99 15.52 14.01
C PHE A 234 -4.17 17.04 14.03
N GLU A 235 -5.10 17.57 14.83
CA GLU A 235 -5.25 19.01 15.03
C GLU A 235 -3.97 19.64 15.58
N GLN A 236 -3.42 19.11 16.68
CA GLN A 236 -2.18 19.58 17.29
C GLN A 236 -1.00 19.49 16.31
N PHE A 237 -0.87 18.35 15.61
CA PHE A 237 0.21 18.11 14.67
C PHE A 237 0.13 19.08 13.49
N ASN A 238 -1.05 19.21 12.86
CA ASN A 238 -1.31 20.15 11.76
C ASN A 238 -0.97 21.59 12.13
N ALA A 239 -1.39 22.04 13.31
CA ALA A 239 -1.08 23.39 13.79
C ALA A 239 0.43 23.61 14.00
N SER A 240 1.12 22.61 14.56
CA SER A 240 2.55 22.72 14.88
C SER A 240 3.48 22.58 13.67
N GLU A 241 3.11 21.75 12.69
CA GLU A 241 3.97 21.36 11.57
C GLU A 241 3.46 21.87 10.21
N LYS A 242 2.37 22.65 10.20
CA LYS A 242 1.75 23.22 9.00
C LYS A 242 1.36 22.13 7.97
N THR A 243 0.79 21.04 8.46
CA THR A 243 0.27 19.95 7.64
C THR A 243 -1.27 20.01 7.54
N ALA A 244 -1.82 19.25 6.59
CA ALA A 244 -3.25 19.08 6.41
C ALA A 244 -3.64 17.59 6.46
N TYR A 245 -3.30 16.92 7.55
CA TYR A 245 -3.66 15.51 7.76
C TYR A 245 -5.14 15.40 8.15
N ARG A 246 -5.83 14.43 7.56
CA ARG A 246 -7.26 14.16 7.71
C ARG A 246 -7.53 12.68 7.92
N LEU A 247 -8.66 12.38 8.54
CA LEU A 247 -9.09 11.02 8.89
C LEU A 247 -10.27 10.58 8.04
N LEU A 248 -10.28 9.30 7.70
CA LEU A 248 -11.43 8.57 7.19
C LEU A 248 -11.82 7.52 8.24
N ALA A 249 -13.10 7.46 8.60
CA ALA A 249 -13.60 6.44 9.50
C ALA A 249 -13.73 5.12 8.73
N HIS A 250 -12.86 4.16 9.07
CA HIS A 250 -12.78 2.85 8.44
C HIS A 250 -13.79 1.89 9.05
N THR A 251 -14.56 1.25 8.18
CA THR A 251 -15.45 0.16 8.56
C THR A 251 -14.70 -1.15 8.78
N ALA A 252 -15.14 -1.98 9.72
CA ALA A 252 -14.50 -3.25 10.05
C ALA A 252 -14.51 -4.27 8.89
N HIS A 253 -13.54 -5.20 8.93
CA HIS A 253 -13.46 -6.29 7.98
C HIS A 253 -14.62 -7.28 8.14
N GLY A 254 -15.33 -7.54 7.04
CA GLY A 254 -16.33 -8.60 6.92
C GLY A 254 -17.50 -8.43 7.88
N TYR A 255 -18.53 -7.69 7.47
CA TYR A 255 -19.75 -7.60 8.27
C TYR A 255 -20.42 -8.98 8.35
N ALA A 256 -20.61 -9.49 9.57
CA ALA A 256 -21.23 -10.79 9.78
C ALA A 256 -22.71 -10.84 9.34
N SER A 257 -23.37 -9.68 9.23
CA SER A 257 -24.75 -9.52 8.75
C SER A 257 -25.05 -8.07 8.36
N GLU A 258 -26.13 -7.85 7.60
CA GLU A 258 -26.66 -6.51 7.29
C GLU A 258 -26.91 -5.67 8.56
N ALA A 259 -27.44 -6.29 9.62
CA ALA A 259 -27.70 -5.60 10.89
C ALA A 259 -26.41 -5.19 11.62
N ALA A 260 -25.35 -6.00 11.54
CA ALA A 260 -24.05 -5.65 12.11
C ALA A 260 -23.41 -4.48 11.35
N PHE A 261 -23.56 -4.48 10.02
CA PHE A 261 -23.12 -3.37 9.18
C PHE A 261 -23.86 -2.08 9.51
N ASP A 262 -25.20 -2.11 9.60
CA ASP A 262 -25.99 -0.94 9.99
C ASP A 262 -25.58 -0.41 11.35
N ALA A 263 -25.44 -1.30 12.35
CA ALA A 263 -25.02 -0.89 13.68
C ALA A 263 -23.66 -0.16 13.66
N GLU A 264 -22.74 -0.62 12.80
CA GLU A 264 -21.45 0.01 12.60
C GLU A 264 -21.54 1.37 11.88
N LEU A 265 -22.32 1.47 10.80
CA LEU A 265 -22.56 2.74 10.12
C LEU A 265 -23.15 3.79 11.06
N HIS A 266 -24.07 3.38 11.95
CA HIS A 266 -24.61 4.27 12.99
C HIS A 266 -23.55 4.66 14.02
N ARG A 267 -22.62 3.77 14.38
CA ARG A 267 -21.49 4.14 15.26
C ARG A 267 -20.62 5.22 14.61
N ILE A 268 -20.25 5.02 13.34
CA ILE A 268 -19.49 5.99 12.54
C ILE A 268 -20.25 7.32 12.41
N LEU A 269 -21.57 7.28 12.15
CA LEU A 269 -22.40 8.48 11.98
C LEU A 269 -22.35 9.40 13.20
N ARG A 270 -22.24 8.86 14.42
CA ARG A 270 -22.12 9.67 15.65
C ARG A 270 -20.92 10.62 15.62
N HIS A 271 -19.87 10.31 14.87
CA HIS A 271 -18.72 11.20 14.69
C HIS A 271 -19.01 12.39 13.77
N PHE A 272 -20.04 12.28 12.92
CA PHE A 272 -20.54 13.35 12.06
C PHE A 272 -21.67 14.16 12.72
N GLU A 273 -22.21 13.70 13.85
CA GLU A 273 -23.25 14.43 14.58
C GLU A 273 -22.65 15.57 15.41
N ILE A 274 -23.12 16.80 15.19
CA ILE A 274 -22.75 17.95 16.02
C ILE A 274 -23.53 17.87 17.34
N GLN A 275 -22.85 17.51 18.43
CA GLN A 275 -23.44 17.48 19.78
C GLN A 275 -23.33 18.86 20.46
N GLN A 276 -24.35 19.22 21.26
CA GLN A 276 -24.31 20.48 22.01
C GLN A 276 -23.12 20.52 22.97
N GLY A 277 -22.27 21.54 22.83
CA GLY A 277 -21.12 21.75 23.69
C GLY A 277 -19.87 20.93 23.32
N GLN A 278 -19.90 20.14 22.25
CA GLN A 278 -18.71 19.48 21.71
C GLN A 278 -18.37 20.02 20.32
N PRO A 279 -17.10 20.41 20.07
CA PRO A 279 -16.69 20.76 18.72
C PRO A 279 -16.81 19.52 17.83
N PRO A 280 -17.20 19.66 16.54
CA PRO A 280 -17.19 18.55 15.63
C PRO A 280 -15.75 18.05 15.46
N GLN A 281 -15.57 16.74 15.20
CA GLN A 281 -14.25 16.11 15.08
C GLN A 281 -13.49 16.64 13.87
N ALA A 282 -12.79 17.76 14.00
CA ALA A 282 -12.46 18.68 12.92
C ALA A 282 -11.66 18.05 11.77
N ARG A 283 -10.94 16.95 12.00
CA ARG A 283 -10.06 16.29 11.03
C ARG A 283 -10.69 15.06 10.37
N LEU A 284 -11.82 14.55 10.86
CA LEU A 284 -12.62 13.57 10.14
C LEU A 284 -13.22 14.21 8.88
N VAL A 285 -13.02 13.61 7.71
CA VAL A 285 -13.52 14.16 6.41
C VAL A 285 -14.33 13.16 5.60
N GLY A 286 -14.42 11.92 6.05
CA GLY A 286 -15.01 10.90 5.22
C GLY A 286 -15.14 9.54 5.87
N ILE A 287 -15.69 8.62 5.09
CA ILE A 287 -15.88 7.22 5.45
C ILE A 287 -15.04 6.41 4.48
N ASP A 288 -14.34 5.45 5.06
CA ASP A 288 -13.58 4.46 4.33
C ASP A 288 -14.29 3.11 4.41
N LEU A 289 -14.92 2.72 3.29
CA LEU A 289 -15.72 1.52 3.18
C LEU A 289 -14.86 0.36 2.69
N LEU A 290 -14.62 -0.59 3.59
CA LEU A 290 -14.08 -1.88 3.20
C LEU A 290 -15.15 -2.65 2.41
N GLY A 291 -14.79 -3.10 1.22
CA GLY A 291 -15.58 -4.05 0.46
C GLY A 291 -15.65 -5.39 1.19
N MET A 292 -16.71 -6.16 0.99
CA MET A 292 -16.64 -7.58 1.35
C MET A 292 -15.67 -8.25 0.37
N GLU A 293 -14.40 -8.35 0.75
CA GLU A 293 -13.35 -8.87 -0.11
C GLU A 293 -13.63 -10.30 -0.59
N THR A 294 -14.48 -11.05 0.11
CA THR A 294 -14.82 -12.44 -0.22
C THR A 294 -16.31 -12.69 -0.55
N ALA A 295 -17.15 -11.66 -0.54
CA ALA A 295 -18.61 -11.77 -0.74
C ALA A 295 -19.24 -10.51 -1.37
N THR A 296 -20.53 -10.52 -1.68
CA THR A 296 -21.26 -9.34 -2.19
C THR A 296 -21.25 -8.20 -1.16
N GLY A 297 -20.51 -7.12 -1.41
CA GLY A 297 -20.54 -5.92 -0.57
C GLY A 297 -21.94 -5.30 -0.47
N LEU A 298 -22.28 -4.78 0.71
CA LEU A 298 -23.57 -4.16 1.03
C LEU A 298 -23.67 -2.71 0.51
N TYR A 299 -23.21 -2.48 -0.73
CA TYR A 299 -23.09 -1.13 -1.31
C TYR A 299 -24.42 -0.39 -1.41
N ARG A 300 -25.51 -1.11 -1.73
CA ARG A 300 -26.85 -0.49 -1.79
C ARG A 300 -27.28 0.01 -0.42
N GLN A 301 -27.16 -0.83 0.61
CA GLN A 301 -27.48 -0.46 1.99
C GLN A 301 -26.63 0.72 2.46
N PHE A 302 -25.35 0.75 2.10
CA PHE A 302 -24.48 1.90 2.35
C PHE A 302 -24.99 3.18 1.69
N PHE A 303 -25.36 3.14 0.41
CA PHE A 303 -25.87 4.33 -0.28
C PHE A 303 -27.24 4.77 0.24
N ASP A 304 -28.12 3.83 0.56
CA ASP A 304 -29.41 4.09 1.24
C ASP A 304 -29.17 4.80 2.58
N PHE A 305 -28.23 4.31 3.38
CA PHE A 305 -27.84 4.93 4.64
C PHE A 305 -27.33 6.37 4.44
N LEU A 306 -26.38 6.58 3.53
CA LEU A 306 -25.81 7.91 3.28
C LEU A 306 -26.86 8.93 2.85
N LEU A 307 -27.74 8.54 1.91
CA LEU A 307 -28.81 9.40 1.42
C LEU A 307 -29.89 9.64 2.49
N GLY A 308 -30.20 8.64 3.31
CA GLY A 308 -31.11 8.76 4.45
C GLY A 308 -30.57 9.72 5.53
N GLN A 309 -29.25 9.83 5.66
CA GLN A 309 -28.58 10.70 6.64
C GLN A 309 -28.04 12.01 6.04
N ALA A 310 -28.45 12.38 4.83
CA ALA A 310 -27.95 13.58 4.13
C ALA A 310 -28.05 14.87 4.96
N ALA A 311 -29.09 15.01 5.78
CA ALA A 311 -29.27 16.17 6.67
C ALA A 311 -28.24 16.24 7.81
N VAL A 312 -27.72 15.08 8.28
CA VAL A 312 -26.63 15.03 9.26
C VAL A 312 -25.34 15.51 8.60
N PHE A 313 -25.00 14.96 7.43
CA PHE A 313 -23.79 15.34 6.70
C PHE A 313 -23.81 16.80 6.24
N ARG A 314 -24.96 17.34 5.81
CA ARG A 314 -25.08 18.76 5.47
C ARG A 314 -24.77 19.66 6.67
N ARG A 315 -25.43 19.40 7.82
CA ARG A 315 -25.15 20.15 9.06
C ARG A 315 -23.69 20.05 9.49
N TYR A 316 -23.08 18.88 9.31
CA TYR A 316 -21.67 18.66 9.58
C TYR A 316 -20.76 19.54 8.71
N LEU A 317 -20.99 19.56 7.39
CA LEU A 317 -20.23 20.41 6.46
C LEU A 317 -20.46 21.90 6.73
N ASP A 318 -21.70 22.31 7.01
CA ASP A 318 -22.03 23.70 7.37
C ASP A 318 -21.27 24.15 8.63
N GLY A 319 -21.01 23.23 9.56
CA GLY A 319 -20.21 23.44 10.77
C GLY A 319 -18.69 23.38 10.56
N LYS A 320 -18.23 23.06 9.34
CA LYS A 320 -16.82 22.81 9.00
C LYS A 320 -16.43 23.45 7.66
N PRO A 321 -16.15 24.76 7.65
CA PRO A 321 -15.82 25.47 6.41
C PRO A 321 -14.54 24.95 5.72
N GLU A 322 -13.68 24.23 6.43
CA GLU A 322 -12.46 23.61 5.91
C GLU A 322 -12.65 22.23 5.26
N THR A 323 -13.89 21.73 5.17
CA THR A 323 -14.24 20.49 4.46
C THR A 323 -15.44 20.78 3.55
N ARG A 324 -15.28 20.61 2.24
CA ARG A 324 -16.33 20.91 1.26
C ARG A 324 -17.26 19.73 1.02
N LYS A 325 -16.72 18.52 1.03
CA LYS A 325 -17.45 17.27 0.75
C LYS A 325 -17.04 16.18 1.73
N VAL A 326 -17.99 15.31 2.06
CA VAL A 326 -17.71 14.05 2.75
C VAL A 326 -17.10 13.09 1.73
N VAL A 327 -15.84 12.71 1.95
CA VAL A 327 -15.13 11.77 1.09
C VAL A 327 -15.63 10.35 1.38
N LEU A 328 -16.06 9.65 0.35
CA LEU A 328 -16.43 8.24 0.39
C LEU A 328 -15.35 7.47 -0.36
N HIS A 329 -14.43 6.87 0.39
CA HIS A 329 -13.46 5.94 -0.16
C HIS A 329 -14.07 4.53 -0.15
N ILE A 330 -14.07 3.83 -1.28
CA ILE A 330 -14.66 2.49 -1.42
C ILE A 330 -13.61 1.53 -1.96
N HIS A 331 -13.24 0.55 -1.13
CA HIS A 331 -12.29 -0.49 -1.48
C HIS A 331 -12.88 -1.41 -2.56
N CYS A 332 -12.20 -1.56 -3.70
CA CYS A 332 -12.68 -2.34 -4.85
C CYS A 332 -11.54 -3.09 -5.56
N GLY A 333 -10.71 -3.82 -4.82
CA GLY A 333 -9.68 -4.69 -5.42
C GLY A 333 -8.64 -5.24 -4.46
N GLU A 334 -9.01 -5.46 -3.20
CA GLU A 334 -8.05 -5.57 -2.09
C GLU A 334 -8.00 -6.93 -1.40
N GLY A 335 -8.52 -7.97 -2.07
CA GLY A 335 -8.28 -9.31 -1.56
C GLY A 335 -6.78 -9.59 -1.57
N THR A 336 -6.27 -10.11 -0.45
CA THR A 336 -4.94 -10.75 -0.42
C THR A 336 -4.93 -12.08 -1.18
N GLY A 337 -6.13 -12.60 -1.51
CA GLY A 337 -6.34 -13.91 -2.11
C GLY A 337 -6.37 -15.03 -1.08
N VAL A 338 -6.53 -14.73 0.20
CA VAL A 338 -6.73 -15.76 1.24
C VAL A 338 -8.04 -16.51 1.04
N SER A 339 -8.03 -17.79 1.36
CA SER A 339 -9.22 -18.64 1.40
C SER A 339 -8.95 -19.84 2.31
N ASP A 340 -9.97 -20.67 2.54
CA ASP A 340 -9.84 -21.86 3.38
C ASP A 340 -8.73 -22.84 2.93
N ASP A 341 -8.39 -22.83 1.63
CA ASP A 341 -7.33 -23.66 1.05
C ASP A 341 -6.10 -22.85 0.59
N ASN A 342 -6.13 -21.51 0.74
CA ASN A 342 -5.02 -20.61 0.46
C ASN A 342 -4.70 -19.78 1.71
N ARG A 343 -4.15 -20.47 2.72
CA ARG A 343 -3.93 -19.97 4.09
C ARG A 343 -2.55 -20.36 4.63
N SER A 344 -2.31 -20.27 5.93
CA SER A 344 -1.05 -20.77 6.51
C SER A 344 -0.90 -22.29 6.30
N LEU A 345 0.32 -22.82 6.41
CA LEU A 345 0.58 -24.25 6.24
C LEU A 345 -0.08 -25.10 7.34
N CYS A 346 0.00 -24.64 8.59
CA CYS A 346 -0.62 -25.21 9.78
C CYS A 346 -2.13 -25.14 9.67
N GLY A 347 -2.71 -24.01 9.29
CA GLY A 347 -4.16 -23.90 9.11
C GLY A 347 -4.67 -24.78 7.98
N TYR A 348 -3.92 -24.87 6.87
CA TYR A 348 -4.23 -25.79 5.78
C TYR A 348 -4.23 -27.25 6.27
N PHE A 349 -3.24 -27.66 7.05
CA PHE A 349 -3.20 -28.99 7.65
C PHE A 349 -4.37 -29.21 8.62
N LEU A 350 -4.59 -28.30 9.57
CA LEU A 350 -5.62 -28.42 10.60
C LEU A 350 -7.05 -28.49 10.02
N ARG A 351 -7.29 -27.85 8.87
CA ARG A 351 -8.56 -27.95 8.15
C ARG A 351 -8.73 -29.31 7.46
N ASN A 352 -7.68 -29.79 6.80
CA ASN A 352 -7.79 -30.90 5.83
C ASN A 352 -7.35 -32.26 6.39
N ALA A 353 -6.67 -32.32 7.53
CA ALA A 353 -6.17 -33.55 8.11
C ALA A 353 -7.25 -34.29 8.93
N ASN A 354 -7.34 -35.60 8.74
CA ASN A 354 -8.24 -36.48 9.52
C ASN A 354 -7.66 -36.90 10.88
N ALA A 355 -6.34 -36.81 11.05
CA ALA A 355 -5.62 -37.11 12.28
C ALA A 355 -4.41 -36.19 12.42
N LEU A 356 -4.05 -35.84 13.66
CA LEU A 356 -2.97 -34.91 13.98
C LEU A 356 -1.62 -35.60 14.22
N ASP A 357 -1.54 -36.91 14.00
CA ASP A 357 -0.40 -37.71 14.46
C ASP A 357 0.90 -37.32 13.74
N ASP A 358 1.92 -36.99 14.53
CA ASP A 358 3.29 -36.57 14.18
C ASP A 358 3.48 -35.29 13.34
N PHE A 359 2.42 -34.55 13.00
CA PHE A 359 2.54 -33.34 12.17
C PHE A 359 3.52 -32.31 12.71
N TYR A 360 3.39 -31.92 13.98
CA TYR A 360 4.26 -30.90 14.58
C TYR A 360 5.71 -31.38 14.67
N ALA A 361 5.94 -32.68 14.88
CA ALA A 361 7.27 -33.28 14.86
C ALA A 361 7.89 -33.21 13.45
N ALA A 362 7.12 -33.59 12.42
CA ALA A 362 7.55 -33.50 11.03
C ALA A 362 7.81 -32.05 10.61
N LEU A 363 6.94 -31.11 11.00
CA LEU A 363 7.12 -29.68 10.72
C LEU A 363 8.35 -29.10 11.41
N SER A 364 8.61 -29.47 12.67
CA SER A 364 9.83 -29.07 13.39
C SER A 364 11.10 -29.56 12.69
N ALA A 365 11.15 -30.85 12.33
CA ALA A 365 12.27 -31.43 11.60
C ALA A 365 12.47 -30.78 10.22
N TYR A 366 11.38 -30.52 9.52
CA TYR A 366 11.39 -29.85 8.21
C TYR A 366 11.91 -28.41 8.32
N ALA A 367 11.38 -27.61 9.26
CA ALA A 367 11.82 -26.24 9.48
C ALA A 367 13.31 -26.15 9.83
N TRP A 368 13.79 -27.06 10.68
CA TRP A 368 15.22 -27.16 11.01
C TRP A 368 16.09 -27.52 9.81
N LYS A 369 15.66 -28.47 8.97
CA LYS A 369 16.35 -28.82 7.72
C LYS A 369 16.45 -27.63 6.78
N CYS A 370 15.34 -26.91 6.57
CA CYS A 370 15.30 -25.71 5.72
C CYS A 370 16.21 -24.60 6.26
N TYR A 371 16.23 -24.40 7.58
CA TYR A 371 17.16 -23.48 8.23
C TYR A 371 18.62 -23.84 7.94
N GLY A 372 19.02 -25.10 8.17
CA GLY A 372 20.37 -25.58 7.91
C GLY A 372 20.78 -25.50 6.42
N ASN A 373 19.85 -25.77 5.50
CA ASN A 373 20.07 -25.58 4.07
C ASN A 373 20.32 -24.12 3.72
N THR A 374 19.48 -23.22 4.24
CA THR A 374 19.56 -21.79 3.96
C THR A 374 20.88 -21.21 4.46
N ILE A 375 21.28 -21.52 5.70
CA ILE A 375 22.55 -21.04 6.26
C ILE A 375 23.74 -21.53 5.42
N ARG A 376 23.74 -22.79 4.96
CA ARG A 376 24.80 -23.33 4.09
C ARG A 376 24.87 -22.59 2.76
N GLN A 377 23.73 -22.37 2.10
CA GLN A 377 23.67 -21.63 0.84
C GLN A 377 24.05 -20.15 1.01
N GLY A 378 23.58 -19.51 2.08
CA GLY A 378 23.91 -18.12 2.41
C GLY A 378 25.41 -17.92 2.60
N LYS A 379 26.06 -18.81 3.37
CA LYS A 379 27.51 -18.79 3.56
C LYS A 379 28.28 -19.02 2.24
N ALA A 380 27.78 -19.87 1.35
CA ALA A 380 28.38 -20.07 0.03
C ALA A 380 28.29 -18.81 -0.85
N ARG A 381 27.11 -18.18 -0.93
CA ARG A 381 26.89 -16.94 -1.70
C ARG A 381 27.71 -15.76 -1.17
N LEU A 382 27.87 -15.65 0.14
CA LEU A 382 28.70 -14.62 0.76
C LEU A 382 30.16 -14.77 0.32
N ARG A 383 30.71 -15.99 0.36
CA ARG A 383 32.06 -16.29 -0.14
C ARG A 383 32.22 -15.97 -1.62
N GLU A 384 31.23 -16.31 -2.45
CA GLU A 384 31.25 -15.99 -3.89
C GLU A 384 31.28 -14.48 -4.14
N ARG A 385 30.51 -13.69 -3.38
CA ARG A 385 30.50 -12.23 -3.51
C ARG A 385 31.76 -11.56 -3.00
N GLU A 386 32.31 -12.03 -1.88
CA GLU A 386 33.62 -11.59 -1.38
C GLU A 386 34.71 -11.78 -2.44
N ASN A 387 34.65 -12.89 -3.19
CA ASN A 387 35.55 -13.15 -4.32
C ASN A 387 35.31 -12.23 -5.54
N LEU A 388 34.10 -11.68 -5.70
CA LEU A 388 33.73 -10.79 -6.80
C LEU A 388 33.96 -9.29 -6.51
N GLN A 389 34.48 -8.94 -5.32
CA GLN A 389 34.65 -7.55 -4.86
C GLN A 389 33.36 -6.70 -4.87
N ASP A 390 32.18 -7.33 -4.92
CA ASP A 390 30.90 -6.66 -4.87
C ASP A 390 30.56 -6.32 -3.41
N ARG A 391 30.84 -5.07 -3.01
CA ARG A 391 30.79 -4.59 -1.61
C ARG A 391 29.43 -4.05 -1.17
N ASP A 392 28.42 -4.07 -2.04
CA ASP A 392 27.09 -3.58 -1.66
C ASP A 392 26.41 -4.56 -0.69
N LYS A 393 25.86 -3.99 0.41
CA LYS A 393 25.26 -4.65 1.59
C LYS A 393 25.01 -6.15 1.39
N ALA A 394 25.93 -6.97 1.91
CA ALA A 394 25.83 -8.41 1.83
C ALA A 394 24.49 -8.89 2.43
N PRO A 395 23.64 -9.60 1.67
CA PRO A 395 22.35 -10.06 2.17
C PRO A 395 22.56 -11.01 3.36
N SER A 396 21.63 -11.00 4.32
CA SER A 396 21.65 -11.93 5.46
C SER A 396 21.84 -13.38 4.98
N ALA A 397 22.57 -14.19 5.75
CA ALA A 397 22.70 -15.63 5.48
C ALA A 397 21.34 -16.37 5.47
N LEU A 398 20.29 -15.74 5.99
CA LEU A 398 18.90 -16.23 6.00
C LEU A 398 18.09 -15.80 4.77
N ALA A 399 18.68 -15.05 3.84
CA ALA A 399 18.01 -14.63 2.62
C ALA A 399 17.59 -15.86 1.79
N GLY A 400 16.27 -16.12 1.77
CA GLY A 400 15.68 -17.28 1.10
C GLY A 400 15.12 -18.35 2.04
N LEU A 401 15.19 -18.19 3.37
CA LEU A 401 14.64 -19.19 4.31
C LEU A 401 13.16 -19.47 4.04
N PHE A 402 12.34 -18.44 3.80
CA PHE A 402 10.91 -18.64 3.51
C PHE A 402 10.69 -19.26 2.13
N ASP A 403 11.57 -18.99 1.17
CA ASP A 403 11.53 -19.72 -0.10
C ASP A 403 11.84 -21.20 0.16
N GLU A 404 12.88 -21.54 0.93
CA GLU A 404 13.21 -22.94 1.26
C GLU A 404 12.11 -23.64 2.09
N LEU A 405 11.41 -22.92 2.97
CA LEU A 405 10.30 -23.45 3.77
C LEU A 405 9.02 -23.70 2.95
N PHE A 406 8.76 -22.88 1.92
CA PHE A 406 7.46 -22.85 1.26
C PHE A 406 7.50 -23.09 -0.26
N PHE A 407 8.68 -23.26 -0.85
CA PHE A 407 8.80 -23.49 -2.29
C PHE A 407 8.25 -24.86 -2.67
N GLY A 408 7.21 -24.87 -3.52
CA GLY A 408 6.76 -26.07 -4.23
C GLY A 408 6.03 -27.12 -3.39
N ASN A 409 5.20 -26.73 -2.41
CA ASN A 409 4.39 -27.65 -1.59
C ASN A 409 5.23 -28.83 -1.05
N SER A 410 6.30 -28.49 -0.34
CA SER A 410 7.47 -29.31 -0.03
C SER A 410 7.28 -30.28 1.14
N LEU A 411 6.33 -30.00 2.04
CA LEU A 411 6.01 -30.87 3.18
C LEU A 411 4.76 -31.69 2.89
N THR A 412 4.88 -33.01 3.00
CA THR A 412 3.75 -33.95 2.99
C THR A 412 3.64 -34.56 4.39
N SER A 413 2.46 -34.46 5.01
CA SER A 413 2.17 -35.04 6.31
C SER A 413 0.85 -35.80 6.25
N SER A 414 0.82 -37.03 6.76
CA SER A 414 -0.39 -37.87 6.79
C SER A 414 -1.06 -38.03 5.41
N GLY A 415 -0.26 -38.13 4.34
CA GLY A 415 -0.73 -38.21 2.95
C GLY A 415 -1.20 -36.88 2.34
N LEU A 416 -1.27 -35.80 3.14
CA LEU A 416 -1.62 -34.46 2.68
C LEU A 416 -0.38 -33.69 2.27
N ARG A 417 -0.31 -33.30 0.99
CA ARG A 417 0.69 -32.37 0.49
C ARG A 417 0.28 -30.95 0.86
N LEU A 418 1.01 -30.33 1.79
CA LEU A 418 0.65 -29.05 2.37
C LEU A 418 0.84 -27.92 1.37
N ARG A 419 -0.08 -26.96 1.43
CA ARG A 419 -0.09 -25.74 0.64
C ARG A 419 -0.11 -24.56 1.59
N ARG A 420 0.61 -23.50 1.23
CA ARG A 420 0.59 -22.23 1.95
C ARG A 420 0.26 -21.12 0.97
N PHE A 421 -0.42 -20.10 1.48
CA PHE A 421 -0.52 -18.80 0.88
C PHE A 421 0.81 -18.34 0.26
N ASP A 422 0.77 -18.08 -1.04
CA ASP A 422 1.84 -17.49 -1.81
C ASP A 422 1.21 -16.48 -2.78
N ILE A 423 1.58 -15.22 -2.66
CA ILE A 423 1.00 -14.15 -3.47
C ILE A 423 1.23 -14.31 -4.99
N THR A 424 2.26 -15.07 -5.36
CA THR A 424 2.62 -15.38 -6.75
C THR A 424 1.99 -16.69 -7.26
N SER A 425 1.20 -17.38 -6.42
CA SER A 425 0.54 -18.61 -6.87
C SER A 425 -0.66 -18.32 -7.77
N GLY A 426 -0.89 -19.18 -8.76
CA GLY A 426 -2.08 -19.09 -9.61
C GLY A 426 -3.41 -19.15 -8.83
N THR A 427 -3.43 -19.80 -7.66
CA THR A 427 -4.60 -19.80 -6.76
C THR A 427 -4.86 -18.41 -6.19
N THR A 428 -3.83 -17.76 -5.63
CA THR A 428 -3.96 -16.37 -5.13
C THR A 428 -4.42 -15.44 -6.24
N GLN A 429 -3.78 -15.48 -7.41
CA GLN A 429 -4.12 -14.60 -8.54
C GLN A 429 -5.57 -14.79 -9.00
N ALA A 430 -6.03 -16.05 -9.09
CA ALA A 430 -7.41 -16.36 -9.45
C ALA A 430 -8.41 -15.82 -8.42
N LEU A 431 -8.10 -15.95 -7.12
CA LEU A 431 -8.95 -15.43 -6.04
C LEU A 431 -9.02 -13.91 -6.04
N VAL A 432 -7.86 -13.23 -6.11
CA VAL A 432 -7.78 -11.77 -6.19
C VAL A 432 -8.57 -11.25 -7.38
N ALA A 433 -8.38 -11.84 -8.56
CA ALA A 433 -9.12 -11.47 -9.75
C ALA A 433 -10.63 -11.73 -9.58
N TYR A 434 -11.04 -12.90 -9.09
CA TYR A 434 -12.45 -13.23 -8.90
C TYR A 434 -13.14 -12.23 -7.97
N TYR A 435 -12.53 -11.93 -6.83
CA TYR A 435 -13.09 -11.03 -5.83
C TYR A 435 -13.12 -9.57 -6.31
N ALA A 436 -12.05 -9.09 -6.95
CA ALA A 436 -12.03 -7.75 -7.52
C ALA A 436 -13.12 -7.58 -8.58
N ARG A 437 -13.27 -8.56 -9.49
CA ARG A 437 -14.34 -8.56 -10.51
C ARG A 437 -15.72 -8.52 -9.88
N THR A 438 -15.95 -9.37 -8.87
CA THR A 438 -17.23 -9.46 -8.17
C THR A 438 -17.57 -8.15 -7.48
N ASN A 439 -16.61 -7.56 -6.75
CA ASN A 439 -16.80 -6.28 -6.06
C ASN A 439 -17.11 -5.13 -7.03
N VAL A 440 -16.36 -5.01 -8.12
CA VAL A 440 -16.62 -3.96 -9.12
C VAL A 440 -18.00 -4.13 -9.77
N VAL A 441 -18.40 -5.35 -10.12
CA VAL A 441 -19.73 -5.61 -10.69
C VAL A 441 -20.85 -5.24 -9.69
N ASN A 442 -20.70 -5.62 -8.43
CA ASN A 442 -21.69 -5.32 -7.39
C ASN A 442 -21.78 -3.81 -7.13
N LEU A 443 -20.65 -3.12 -7.04
CA LEU A 443 -20.62 -1.66 -6.94
C LEU A 443 -21.32 -1.01 -8.14
N CYS A 444 -21.04 -1.48 -9.35
CA CYS A 444 -21.70 -0.99 -10.57
C CYS A 444 -23.21 -1.21 -10.56
N GLN A 445 -23.67 -2.35 -10.05
CA GLN A 445 -25.10 -2.65 -9.91
C GLN A 445 -25.74 -1.75 -8.87
N ALA A 446 -25.08 -1.54 -7.72
CA ALA A 446 -25.56 -0.64 -6.68
C ALA A 446 -25.64 0.81 -7.17
N LEU A 447 -24.59 1.34 -7.79
CA LEU A 447 -24.58 2.71 -8.35
C LEU A 447 -25.63 2.93 -9.44
N ALA A 448 -25.91 1.91 -10.25
CA ALA A 448 -26.93 1.97 -11.31
C ALA A 448 -28.36 1.65 -10.82
N SER A 449 -28.49 1.10 -9.61
CA SER A 449 -29.80 0.77 -9.03
C SER A 449 -30.60 2.06 -8.81
N ARG A 450 -31.91 1.96 -8.98
CA ARG A 450 -32.84 3.09 -8.81
C ARG A 450 -33.35 3.12 -7.38
N ASP A 451 -33.41 4.32 -6.81
CA ASP A 451 -34.14 4.58 -5.58
C ASP A 451 -35.66 4.56 -5.81
N ALA A 452 -36.43 4.79 -4.74
CA ALA A 452 -37.90 4.84 -4.81
C ALA A 452 -38.43 5.92 -5.77
N ASP A 453 -37.65 6.98 -6.02
CA ASP A 453 -37.97 8.10 -6.90
C ASP A 453 -37.52 7.85 -8.35
N GLY A 454 -36.93 6.67 -8.63
CA GLY A 454 -36.48 6.28 -9.97
C GLY A 454 -35.11 6.84 -10.37
N ASN A 455 -34.41 7.58 -9.51
CA ASN A 455 -33.08 8.10 -9.77
C ASN A 455 -32.01 7.05 -9.43
N SER A 456 -30.92 7.00 -10.20
CA SER A 456 -29.80 6.12 -9.83
C SER A 456 -29.06 6.66 -8.60
N TYR A 457 -28.52 5.77 -7.76
CA TYR A 457 -27.68 6.20 -6.64
C TYR A 457 -26.49 7.05 -7.08
N TYR A 458 -25.87 6.71 -8.22
CA TYR A 458 -24.80 7.52 -8.82
C TYR A 458 -25.23 8.98 -9.00
N ARG A 459 -26.40 9.19 -9.62
CA ARG A 459 -26.93 10.54 -9.88
C ARG A 459 -27.26 11.26 -8.58
N ARG A 460 -27.95 10.59 -7.66
CA ARG A 460 -28.31 11.11 -6.33
C ARG A 460 -27.11 11.57 -5.52
N LEU A 461 -26.06 10.75 -5.49
CA LEU A 461 -24.85 11.04 -4.71
C LEU A 461 -24.12 12.27 -5.28
N LEU A 462 -24.04 12.39 -6.61
CA LEU A 462 -23.41 13.55 -7.27
C LEU A 462 -24.25 14.83 -7.16
N GLU A 463 -25.56 14.76 -7.44
CA GLU A 463 -26.46 15.92 -7.35
C GLU A 463 -26.61 16.46 -5.92
N SER A 464 -26.31 15.65 -4.91
CA SER A 464 -26.36 16.10 -3.52
C SER A 464 -25.32 17.19 -3.20
N ASP A 465 -24.22 17.24 -3.96
CA ASP A 465 -23.00 18.01 -3.70
C ASP A 465 -22.38 17.76 -2.30
N LEU A 466 -22.89 16.77 -1.56
CA LEU A 466 -22.42 16.43 -0.21
C LEU A 466 -21.23 15.48 -0.24
N PHE A 467 -21.15 14.63 -1.27
CA PHE A 467 -20.26 13.48 -1.30
C PHE A 467 -19.27 13.55 -2.45
N SER A 468 -18.05 13.08 -2.21
CA SER A 468 -17.07 12.76 -3.26
C SER A 468 -16.79 11.26 -3.23
N LEU A 469 -16.91 10.58 -4.36
CA LEU A 469 -16.65 9.14 -4.44
C LEU A 469 -15.26 8.88 -5.02
N ARG A 470 -14.43 8.18 -4.25
CA ARG A 470 -13.14 7.65 -4.71
C ARG A 470 -13.11 6.14 -4.54
N ILE A 471 -12.69 5.43 -5.58
CA ILE A 471 -12.66 3.98 -5.61
C ILE A 471 -11.21 3.50 -5.44
N GLY A 472 -10.99 2.71 -4.41
CA GLY A 472 -9.72 2.07 -4.08
C GLY A 472 -9.40 0.88 -4.97
N HIS A 473 -8.17 0.81 -5.46
CA HIS A 473 -7.55 -0.40 -6.02
C HIS A 473 -8.33 -1.15 -7.13
N ALA A 474 -9.21 -0.48 -7.87
CA ALA A 474 -10.00 -1.10 -8.94
C ALA A 474 -9.19 -1.36 -10.24
N TYR A 475 -8.08 -2.11 -10.18
CA TYR A 475 -7.25 -2.44 -11.38
C TYR A 475 -8.06 -3.18 -12.44
N TYR A 476 -8.90 -4.10 -11.99
CA TYR A 476 -9.80 -4.82 -12.89
C TYR A 476 -11.02 -3.96 -13.17
N TYR A 477 -11.35 -3.78 -14.45
CA TYR A 477 -12.54 -3.06 -14.90
C TYR A 477 -12.61 -1.57 -14.50
N ARG A 478 -11.50 -0.93 -14.10
CA ARG A 478 -11.40 0.54 -13.97
C ARG A 478 -12.02 1.26 -15.16
N ASN A 479 -11.70 0.71 -16.31
CA ASN A 479 -12.10 1.07 -17.65
C ASN A 479 -13.63 1.09 -17.81
N TYR A 480 -14.28 0.01 -17.38
CA TYR A 480 -15.72 -0.12 -17.39
C TYR A 480 -16.38 0.86 -16.41
N LEU A 481 -15.83 1.00 -15.20
CA LEU A 481 -16.30 1.96 -14.19
C LEU A 481 -16.23 3.40 -14.73
N ALA A 482 -15.09 3.81 -15.26
CA ALA A 482 -14.87 5.16 -15.77
C ALA A 482 -15.78 5.49 -16.97
N SER A 483 -16.03 4.52 -17.85
CA SER A 483 -16.96 4.71 -18.98
C SER A 483 -18.42 4.80 -18.53
N LYS A 484 -18.83 4.07 -17.49
CA LYS A 484 -20.22 4.03 -17.02
C LYS A 484 -20.55 5.14 -16.00
N PHE A 485 -19.55 5.55 -15.21
CA PHE A 485 -19.66 6.50 -14.10
C PHE A 485 -18.52 7.53 -14.20
N PRO A 486 -18.66 8.54 -15.09
CA PRO A 486 -17.57 9.41 -15.50
C PRO A 486 -16.99 10.30 -14.40
N GLU A 487 -17.69 10.55 -13.30
CA GLU A 487 -17.21 11.45 -12.24
C GLU A 487 -16.50 10.72 -11.09
N LEU A 488 -16.40 9.38 -11.14
CA LEU A 488 -15.66 8.62 -10.13
C LEU A 488 -14.16 8.88 -10.22
N CYS A 489 -13.53 9.10 -9.06
CA CYS A 489 -12.08 9.18 -8.94
C CYS A 489 -11.50 7.82 -8.50
N PHE A 490 -10.23 7.56 -8.80
CA PHE A 490 -9.50 6.40 -8.29
C PHE A 490 -8.30 6.89 -7.50
N ASP A 491 -7.97 6.27 -6.37
CA ASP A 491 -6.57 6.28 -5.94
C ASP A 491 -5.82 5.13 -6.62
N THR A 492 -4.53 5.36 -6.79
CA THR A 492 -3.67 4.48 -7.57
C THR A 492 -2.38 4.21 -6.83
N ASN A 493 -2.10 2.92 -6.67
CA ASN A 493 -0.88 2.38 -6.08
C ASN A 493 -0.22 1.44 -7.09
N LEU A 494 0.98 1.72 -7.57
CA LEU A 494 1.67 0.90 -8.57
C LEU A 494 2.66 -0.09 -7.96
N GLY A 495 3.00 0.09 -6.68
CA GLY A 495 4.10 -0.58 -6.00
C GLY A 495 3.68 -1.63 -4.97
N SER A 496 2.47 -1.54 -4.41
CA SER A 496 1.97 -2.61 -3.54
C SER A 496 1.79 -3.87 -4.37
N ASN A 497 2.59 -4.87 -4.04
CA ASN A 497 2.42 -6.21 -4.60
C ASN A 497 1.47 -7.04 -3.75
N PHE A 498 1.09 -6.54 -2.56
CA PHE A 498 0.35 -7.26 -1.52
C PHE A 498 -1.14 -7.04 -1.58
N ILE A 499 -1.48 -5.83 -2.02
CA ILE A 499 -2.80 -5.39 -2.42
C ILE A 499 -2.67 -5.15 -3.91
N THR A 500 -3.75 -5.31 -4.66
CA THR A 500 -3.84 -5.00 -6.10
C THR A 500 -3.55 -6.14 -7.07
N GLY A 501 -4.30 -6.13 -8.18
CA GLY A 501 -4.10 -6.97 -9.36
C GLY A 501 -2.71 -6.86 -10.01
N ALA A 502 -1.79 -6.03 -9.49
CA ALA A 502 -0.37 -6.07 -9.86
C ALA A 502 0.30 -7.40 -9.50
N SER A 503 -0.16 -8.09 -8.44
CA SER A 503 0.29 -9.45 -8.10
C SER A 503 -0.06 -10.50 -9.16
N SER A 504 -1.14 -10.28 -9.93
CA SER A 504 -1.50 -11.12 -11.07
C SER A 504 -0.71 -10.81 -12.35
N LEU A 505 0.19 -9.82 -12.34
CA LEU A 505 1.04 -9.48 -13.49
C LEU A 505 2.29 -10.37 -13.59
N PHE A 506 2.48 -11.30 -12.65
CA PHE A 506 3.68 -12.15 -12.57
C PHE A 506 3.28 -13.62 -12.59
N ASP A 507 3.54 -14.30 -13.68
CA ASP A 507 3.20 -15.72 -13.84
C ASP A 507 4.17 -16.64 -13.08
N SER A 508 5.29 -16.09 -12.59
CA SER A 508 6.28 -16.87 -11.85
C SER A 508 7.08 -16.11 -10.79
N LEU A 509 7.67 -16.87 -9.86
CA LEU A 509 8.66 -16.39 -8.89
C LEU A 509 9.82 -15.65 -9.56
N GLN A 510 10.27 -16.14 -10.72
CA GLN A 510 11.44 -15.60 -11.40
C GLN A 510 11.10 -14.22 -12.00
N GLU A 511 9.92 -14.06 -12.58
CA GLU A 511 9.42 -12.77 -13.06
C GLU A 511 9.24 -11.77 -11.92
N TYR A 512 8.66 -12.20 -10.80
CA TYR A 512 8.54 -11.38 -9.60
C TYR A 512 9.89 -10.89 -9.04
N ARG A 513 10.94 -11.72 -9.18
CA ARG A 513 12.32 -11.37 -8.80
C ARG A 513 12.99 -10.44 -9.80
N LEU A 514 12.70 -10.60 -11.09
CA LEU A 514 13.27 -9.81 -12.18
C LEU A 514 12.66 -8.41 -12.24
N ASN A 515 11.38 -8.22 -11.90
CA ASN A 515 10.70 -6.92 -11.91
C ASN A 515 11.07 -5.98 -10.73
N ARG A 516 12.37 -5.86 -10.44
CA ARG A 516 12.88 -4.85 -9.49
C ARG A 516 12.82 -3.44 -10.08
N GLY A 517 12.81 -3.32 -11.41
CA GLY A 517 12.78 -2.04 -12.13
C GLY A 517 11.59 -1.18 -11.74
N LEU A 518 10.36 -1.69 -11.75
CA LEU A 518 9.23 -0.91 -11.22
C LEU A 518 9.14 -0.97 -9.70
N ARG A 519 9.25 -2.17 -9.09
CA ARG A 519 8.97 -2.30 -7.65
C ARG A 519 9.95 -1.52 -6.78
N HIS A 520 11.24 -1.62 -7.07
CA HIS A 520 12.29 -1.00 -6.25
C HIS A 520 12.88 0.25 -6.90
N LEU A 521 12.40 0.62 -8.10
CA LEU A 521 12.99 1.68 -8.92
C LEU A 521 14.50 1.48 -9.13
N ASP A 522 14.92 0.20 -9.16
CA ASP A 522 16.31 -0.22 -9.31
C ASP A 522 16.40 -1.66 -9.85
N GLY A 523 16.51 -1.78 -11.18
CA GLY A 523 16.63 -3.05 -11.88
C GLY A 523 15.94 -3.05 -13.24
N TYR A 524 15.44 -4.22 -13.65
CA TYR A 524 14.79 -4.42 -14.94
C TYR A 524 13.29 -4.64 -14.78
N VAL A 525 12.54 -4.39 -15.84
CA VAL A 525 11.14 -4.80 -16.00
C VAL A 525 10.92 -5.31 -17.42
N GLY A 526 10.09 -6.34 -17.60
CA GLY A 526 9.70 -6.80 -18.92
C GLY A 526 8.71 -5.86 -19.60
N THR A 527 8.85 -5.70 -20.91
CA THR A 527 8.02 -4.77 -21.71
C THR A 527 6.56 -5.18 -21.79
N ASP A 528 6.28 -6.48 -21.72
CA ASP A 528 4.91 -7.01 -21.76
C ASP A 528 4.15 -6.64 -20.47
N GLN A 529 4.81 -6.73 -19.30
CA GLN A 529 4.24 -6.28 -18.03
C GLN A 529 4.03 -4.76 -18.02
N LEU A 530 4.98 -3.99 -18.54
CA LEU A 530 4.82 -2.54 -18.69
C LEU A 530 3.63 -2.18 -19.57
N LYS A 531 3.44 -2.89 -20.68
CA LYS A 531 2.31 -2.69 -21.59
C LYS A 531 0.98 -3.05 -20.92
N GLU A 532 0.92 -4.16 -20.19
CA GLU A 532 -0.27 -4.56 -19.44
C GLU A 532 -0.62 -3.50 -18.37
N LEU A 533 0.37 -3.03 -17.63
CA LEU A 533 0.21 -1.98 -16.62
C LEU A 533 -0.27 -0.65 -17.25
N SER A 534 0.32 -0.26 -18.38
CA SER A 534 -0.09 0.90 -19.18
C SER A 534 -1.53 0.78 -19.70
N LEU A 535 -1.99 -0.41 -20.06
CA LEU A 535 -3.36 -0.62 -20.54
C LEU A 535 -4.38 -0.70 -19.41
N ALA A 536 -4.03 -1.38 -18.31
CA ALA A 536 -4.92 -1.58 -17.17
C ALA A 536 -5.09 -0.31 -16.32
N ILE A 537 -4.02 0.48 -16.15
CA ILE A 537 -4.00 1.63 -15.24
C ILE A 537 -3.96 2.94 -15.99
N ALA A 538 -3.02 3.10 -16.92
CA ALA A 538 -2.86 4.35 -17.67
C ALA A 538 -3.88 4.47 -18.83
N TYR A 539 -4.54 3.36 -19.16
CA TYR A 539 -5.62 3.26 -20.13
C TYR A 539 -5.25 3.87 -21.50
N GLN A 540 -4.03 3.53 -21.96
CA GLN A 540 -3.35 4.08 -23.14
C GLN A 540 -3.65 3.31 -24.45
N GLY A 541 -4.72 2.50 -24.49
CA GLY A 541 -5.06 1.69 -25.65
C GLY A 541 -5.53 2.52 -26.86
N GLU A 542 -5.23 2.04 -28.07
CA GLU A 542 -5.53 2.79 -29.31
C GLU A 542 -7.03 2.94 -29.60
N GLN A 543 -7.86 2.04 -29.09
CA GLN A 543 -9.30 2.01 -29.30
C GLN A 543 -10.09 2.99 -28.42
N ARG A 544 -9.39 3.86 -27.68
CA ARG A 544 -10.01 4.70 -26.65
C ARG A 544 -10.71 5.94 -27.20
N LEU A 545 -10.12 6.56 -28.21
CA LEU A 545 -10.65 7.82 -28.72
C LEU A 545 -11.87 7.52 -29.59
N ASP A 546 -12.95 8.24 -29.34
CA ASP A 546 -14.10 8.21 -30.24
C ASP A 546 -13.78 8.90 -31.59
N PRO A 547 -14.62 8.75 -32.62
CA PRO A 547 -14.35 9.35 -33.92
C PRO A 547 -14.16 10.88 -33.89
N GLN A 548 -14.85 11.59 -33.00
CA GLN A 548 -14.75 13.05 -32.88
C GLN A 548 -13.42 13.45 -32.24
N GLN A 549 -12.99 12.74 -31.19
CA GLN A 549 -11.69 12.93 -30.55
C GLN A 549 -10.53 12.59 -31.51
N MET A 550 -10.68 11.55 -32.32
CA MET A 550 -9.70 11.22 -33.35
C MET A 550 -9.58 12.31 -34.42
N GLN A 551 -10.70 12.87 -34.86
CA GLN A 551 -10.71 14.00 -35.80
C GLN A 551 -10.06 15.24 -35.20
N TYR A 552 -10.35 15.55 -33.94
CA TYR A 552 -9.71 16.65 -33.21
C TYR A 552 -8.19 16.49 -33.16
N VAL A 553 -7.69 15.33 -32.73
CA VAL A 553 -6.25 15.06 -32.64
C VAL A 553 -5.58 15.10 -34.03
N HIS A 554 -6.26 14.59 -35.06
CA HIS A 554 -5.77 14.66 -36.44
C HIS A 554 -5.65 16.11 -36.91
N ALA A 555 -6.71 16.91 -36.73
CA ALA A 555 -6.71 18.32 -37.09
C ALA A 555 -5.60 19.09 -36.35
N LEU A 556 -5.43 18.85 -35.04
CA LEU A 556 -4.38 19.44 -34.22
C LEU A 556 -2.97 19.09 -34.72
N ALA A 557 -2.78 17.84 -35.17
CA ALA A 557 -1.52 17.41 -35.77
C ALA A 557 -1.23 18.10 -37.11
N GLU A 558 -2.26 18.47 -37.87
CA GLU A 558 -2.13 19.16 -39.17
C GLU A 558 -2.00 20.68 -39.07
N SER A 559 -2.78 21.33 -38.21
CA SER A 559 -2.95 22.80 -38.14
C SER A 559 -1.91 23.49 -37.25
N GLN A 560 -1.24 22.74 -36.36
CA GLN A 560 -0.28 23.26 -35.38
C GLN A 560 -0.83 24.38 -34.48
N SER A 561 -2.16 24.50 -34.38
CA SER A 561 -2.93 25.51 -33.62
C SER A 561 -4.27 24.90 -33.15
N GLY A 562 -4.92 25.45 -32.12
CA GLY A 562 -6.24 24.96 -31.65
C GLY A 562 -6.22 24.10 -30.38
N PHE A 563 -5.23 24.29 -29.50
CA PHE A 563 -5.23 23.66 -28.18
C PHE A 563 -6.33 24.19 -27.24
N ASP A 564 -6.87 25.39 -27.53
CA ASP A 564 -7.87 26.09 -26.71
C ASP A 564 -9.23 25.35 -26.65
N GLU A 565 -9.49 24.45 -27.60
CA GLU A 565 -10.75 23.68 -27.69
C GLU A 565 -10.69 22.33 -26.93
N LEU A 566 -9.57 22.00 -26.27
CA LEU A 566 -9.41 20.70 -25.62
C LEU A 566 -10.54 20.38 -24.63
N GLY A 567 -10.98 21.37 -23.86
CA GLY A 567 -12.03 21.21 -22.85
C GLY A 567 -13.39 20.74 -23.37
N GLU A 568 -13.69 20.96 -24.66
CA GLU A 568 -14.90 20.48 -25.35
C GLU A 568 -14.81 18.99 -25.71
N HIS A 569 -13.58 18.50 -25.90
CA HIS A 569 -13.28 17.11 -26.28
C HIS A 569 -12.99 16.19 -25.08
N LEU A 570 -13.16 16.70 -23.85
CA LEU A 570 -12.99 15.97 -22.59
C LEU A 570 -14.35 15.74 -21.86
N PRO A 571 -15.32 15.01 -22.47
CA PRO A 571 -16.62 14.81 -21.87
C PRO A 571 -16.52 14.08 -20.53
N GLY A 572 -17.31 14.51 -19.54
CA GLY A 572 -17.31 13.93 -18.20
C GLY A 572 -16.03 14.20 -17.38
N THR A 573 -15.17 15.11 -17.82
CA THR A 573 -14.04 15.60 -17.01
C THR A 573 -14.50 16.76 -16.14
N PRO A 574 -14.33 16.68 -14.80
CA PRO A 574 -14.81 17.70 -13.88
C PRO A 574 -14.00 18.98 -14.03
N GLY A 575 -14.64 20.12 -13.75
CA GLY A 575 -14.05 21.44 -13.95
C GLY A 575 -12.73 21.66 -13.22
N TRP A 576 -12.56 21.06 -12.03
CA TRP A 576 -11.32 21.15 -11.25
C TRP A 576 -10.12 20.47 -11.93
N ALA A 577 -10.34 19.44 -12.75
CA ALA A 577 -9.25 18.70 -13.39
C ALA A 577 -8.79 19.32 -14.71
N LYS A 578 -9.70 20.00 -15.43
CA LYS A 578 -9.46 20.48 -16.80
C LYS A 578 -8.20 21.36 -16.94
N PRO A 579 -7.94 22.36 -16.08
CA PRO A 579 -6.79 23.25 -16.27
C PRO A 579 -5.43 22.52 -16.22
N ALA A 580 -5.27 21.58 -15.28
CA ALA A 580 -4.05 20.81 -15.14
C ALA A 580 -3.81 19.89 -16.36
N LEU A 581 -4.90 19.31 -16.88
CA LEU A 581 -4.88 18.43 -18.04
C LEU A 581 -4.56 19.17 -19.34
N GLU A 582 -5.16 20.33 -19.54
CA GLU A 582 -4.88 21.23 -20.67
C GLU A 582 -3.42 21.66 -20.66
N GLN A 583 -2.92 22.15 -19.52
CA GLN A 583 -1.53 22.55 -19.39
C GLN A 583 -0.57 21.38 -19.70
N PHE A 584 -0.84 20.19 -19.15
CA PHE A 584 -0.03 19.00 -19.42
C PHE A 584 -0.04 18.63 -20.91
N PHE A 585 -1.22 18.56 -21.53
CA PHE A 585 -1.36 18.18 -22.93
C PHE A 585 -0.60 19.12 -23.85
N VAL A 586 -0.78 20.44 -23.69
CA VAL A 586 -0.07 21.45 -24.49
C VAL A 586 1.44 21.35 -24.30
N SER A 587 1.89 21.23 -23.04
CA SER A 587 3.32 21.16 -22.73
C SER A 587 3.97 19.90 -23.30
N GLN A 588 3.28 18.76 -23.29
CA GLN A 588 3.79 17.51 -23.88
C GLN A 588 3.77 17.56 -25.41
N CYS A 589 2.68 18.04 -26.02
CA CYS A 589 2.59 18.17 -27.48
C CYS A 589 3.71 19.07 -28.02
N ALA A 590 4.06 20.15 -27.32
CA ALA A 590 5.18 21.01 -27.69
C ALA A 590 6.54 20.26 -27.72
N LEU A 591 6.78 19.31 -26.80
CA LEU A 591 8.02 18.52 -26.74
C LEU A 591 8.13 17.49 -27.86
N TYR A 592 7.01 16.93 -28.29
CA TYR A 592 6.94 15.87 -29.30
C TYR A 592 6.56 16.37 -30.69
N ARG A 593 6.45 17.70 -30.89
CA ARG A 593 6.18 18.33 -32.18
C ARG A 593 7.29 17.96 -33.19
N SER A 594 6.89 17.64 -34.41
CA SER A 594 7.79 17.34 -35.52
C SER A 594 7.37 18.11 -36.77
N GLU A 595 8.27 18.92 -37.33
CA GLU A 595 7.99 19.65 -38.58
C GLU A 595 8.13 18.74 -39.82
N GLU A 596 8.82 17.62 -39.69
CA GLU A 596 9.20 16.74 -40.80
C GLU A 596 8.24 15.55 -40.99
N ASP A 597 7.61 15.05 -39.92
CA ASP A 597 6.75 13.86 -39.95
C ASP A 597 5.42 14.09 -39.20
N ARG A 598 4.38 14.40 -39.98
CA ARG A 598 3.02 14.62 -39.46
C ARG A 598 2.35 13.36 -38.93
N TYR A 599 2.65 12.19 -39.50
CA TYR A 599 2.09 10.92 -39.03
C TYR A 599 2.62 10.60 -37.63
N PHE A 600 3.92 10.81 -37.44
CA PHE A 600 4.56 10.64 -36.15
C PHE A 600 4.03 11.62 -35.09
N GLN A 601 3.85 12.89 -35.45
CA GLN A 601 3.23 13.88 -34.57
C GLN A 601 1.81 13.46 -34.17
N PHE A 602 1.00 13.02 -35.13
CA PHE A 602 -0.35 12.53 -34.89
C PHE A 602 -0.37 11.35 -33.91
N GLU A 603 0.51 10.36 -34.11
CA GLU A 603 0.62 9.21 -33.21
C GLU A 603 1.02 9.60 -31.80
N ALA A 604 1.95 10.54 -31.64
CA ALA A 604 2.34 11.07 -30.33
C ALA A 604 1.15 11.77 -29.66
N TYR A 605 0.46 12.67 -30.37
CA TYR A 605 -0.67 13.45 -29.84
C TYR A 605 -1.83 12.53 -29.46
N ARG A 606 -2.10 11.49 -30.25
CA ARG A 606 -3.11 10.46 -29.95
C ARG A 606 -2.84 9.76 -28.63
N ARG A 607 -1.58 9.38 -28.37
CA ARG A 607 -1.17 8.74 -27.10
C ARG A 607 -1.26 9.71 -25.92
N LEU A 608 -0.82 10.96 -26.10
CA LEU A 608 -0.92 12.00 -25.08
C LEU A 608 -2.37 12.31 -24.73
N PHE A 609 -3.25 12.37 -25.72
CA PHE A 609 -4.69 12.59 -25.51
C PHE A 609 -5.32 11.44 -24.71
N ALA A 610 -4.92 10.20 -24.99
CA ALA A 610 -5.36 9.05 -24.19
C ALA A 610 -4.93 9.15 -22.70
N GLN A 611 -3.75 9.74 -22.42
CA GLN A 611 -3.31 10.01 -21.04
C GLN A 611 -4.22 11.05 -20.37
N VAL A 612 -4.54 12.13 -21.07
CA VAL A 612 -5.45 13.18 -20.57
C VAL A 612 -6.81 12.61 -20.18
N LEU A 613 -7.39 11.75 -21.02
CA LEU A 613 -8.67 11.10 -20.72
C LEU A 613 -8.60 10.23 -19.45
N ASN A 614 -7.41 9.79 -19.03
CA ASN A 614 -7.20 8.92 -17.88
C ASN A 614 -6.95 9.64 -16.54
N TRP A 615 -7.24 10.94 -16.47
CA TRP A 615 -6.96 11.78 -15.31
C TRP A 615 -7.37 11.21 -13.94
N ARG A 616 -8.41 10.37 -13.90
CA ARG A 616 -8.94 9.71 -12.68
C ARG A 616 -7.93 8.82 -11.97
N SER A 617 -6.91 8.34 -12.67
CA SER A 617 -5.89 7.42 -12.12
C SER A 617 -4.67 8.13 -11.54
N TYR A 618 -4.68 9.47 -11.47
CA TYR A 618 -3.50 10.25 -11.08
C TYR A 618 -3.53 10.72 -9.63
N LEU A 619 -4.59 10.41 -8.88
CA LEU A 619 -4.56 10.51 -7.43
C LEU A 619 -3.82 9.28 -6.89
N LEU A 620 -2.76 9.51 -6.12
CA LEU A 620 -1.89 8.45 -5.63
C LEU A 620 -2.11 8.19 -4.13
N GLY A 621 -2.10 6.91 -3.77
CA GLY A 621 -2.19 6.42 -2.39
C GLY A 621 -1.18 5.30 -2.17
N ALA A 622 -0.77 5.10 -0.93
CA ALA A 622 0.20 4.06 -0.58
C ALA A 622 -0.41 2.88 0.17
N ASP A 623 -1.62 2.99 0.72
CA ASP A 623 -2.37 1.95 1.43
C ASP A 623 -1.78 1.49 2.78
N GLY A 624 -0.45 1.51 2.92
CA GLY A 624 0.24 1.18 4.16
C GLY A 624 1.76 1.15 3.99
N GLN A 625 2.40 2.31 3.97
CA GLN A 625 3.81 2.44 3.55
C GLN A 625 4.80 1.53 4.29
N GLY A 626 4.55 1.27 5.57
CA GLY A 626 5.39 0.45 6.42
C GLY A 626 5.00 -1.04 6.46
N VAL A 627 3.78 -1.42 6.06
CA VAL A 627 3.34 -2.84 6.02
C VAL A 627 3.49 -3.43 4.63
N GLU A 628 3.21 -2.66 3.59
CA GLU A 628 3.20 -3.13 2.20
C GLU A 628 4.49 -2.83 1.44
N HIS A 629 5.39 -2.05 2.04
CA HIS A 629 6.59 -1.54 1.38
C HIS A 629 6.26 -0.70 0.12
N SER A 630 5.06 -0.15 0.04
CA SER A 630 4.65 0.91 -0.89
C SER A 630 5.14 2.25 -0.34
N ASN A 631 5.46 3.19 -1.21
CA ASN A 631 5.84 4.55 -0.80
C ASN A 631 5.23 5.49 -1.83
N VAL A 632 4.44 6.47 -1.40
CA VAL A 632 3.75 7.37 -2.33
C VAL A 632 4.71 8.16 -3.21
N GLN A 633 5.93 8.41 -2.71
CA GLN A 633 7.01 9.01 -3.51
C GLN A 633 7.41 8.09 -4.67
N ASP A 634 7.46 6.78 -4.42
CA ASP A 634 7.76 5.79 -5.45
C ASP A 634 6.58 5.60 -6.39
N GLU A 635 5.34 5.68 -5.90
CA GLU A 635 4.15 5.67 -6.76
C GLU A 635 4.14 6.84 -7.74
N ALA A 636 4.54 8.03 -7.30
CA ALA A 636 4.64 9.21 -8.15
C ALA A 636 5.68 9.03 -9.25
N ILE A 637 6.86 8.48 -8.91
CA ILE A 637 7.91 8.19 -9.90
C ILE A 637 7.43 7.10 -10.87
N ARG A 638 6.83 6.00 -10.38
CA ARG A 638 6.31 4.92 -11.24
C ARG A 638 5.26 5.45 -12.21
N MET A 639 4.34 6.30 -11.75
CA MET A 639 3.32 6.88 -12.62
C MET A 639 3.95 7.79 -13.68
N ALA A 640 4.90 8.66 -13.30
CA ALA A 640 5.61 9.50 -14.25
C ALA A 640 6.37 8.67 -15.31
N LEU A 641 7.03 7.58 -14.90
CA LEU A 641 7.69 6.65 -15.80
C LEU A 641 6.70 5.95 -16.75
N LEU A 642 5.51 5.55 -16.30
CA LEU A 642 4.49 4.94 -17.15
C LEU A 642 3.93 5.89 -18.20
N LEU A 643 3.68 7.15 -17.82
CA LEU A 643 3.24 8.18 -18.78
C LEU A 643 4.32 8.46 -19.83
N ASN A 644 5.58 8.47 -19.43
CA ASN A 644 6.70 8.70 -20.34
C ASN A 644 7.05 7.48 -21.18
N TYR A 645 6.97 6.25 -20.66
CA TYR A 645 7.21 5.02 -21.42
C TYR A 645 6.30 4.95 -22.66
N ALA A 646 5.03 5.30 -22.48
CA ALA A 646 4.04 5.30 -23.56
C ALA A 646 4.35 6.31 -24.67
N ALA A 647 4.95 7.44 -24.31
CA ALA A 647 5.38 8.47 -25.25
C ALA A 647 6.76 8.17 -25.85
N ALA A 648 7.63 7.45 -25.13
CA ALA A 648 9.03 7.20 -25.51
C ALA A 648 9.22 6.23 -26.69
N ASP A 649 8.25 5.31 -26.89
CA ASP A 649 8.35 4.12 -27.76
C ASP A 649 8.81 4.39 -29.21
N ARG A 650 8.80 5.63 -29.72
CA ARG A 650 9.27 5.89 -31.10
C ARG A 650 10.21 7.10 -31.27
N HIS A 651 10.49 7.85 -30.22
CA HIS A 651 11.37 9.03 -30.28
C HIS A 651 12.83 8.71 -29.95
N GLY A 652 13.12 7.51 -29.41
CA GLY A 652 14.47 7.08 -29.05
C GLY A 652 15.08 7.84 -27.86
N ARG A 653 14.35 8.78 -27.27
CA ARG A 653 14.76 9.60 -26.13
C ARG A 653 13.59 9.92 -25.21
N VAL A 654 13.87 10.16 -23.95
CA VAL A 654 12.91 10.66 -22.96
C VAL A 654 13.37 12.03 -22.47
N PRO A 655 12.70 13.12 -22.89
CA PRO A 655 13.08 14.47 -22.47
C PRO A 655 12.87 14.69 -20.98
N VAL A 656 13.81 15.39 -20.33
CA VAL A 656 13.71 15.77 -18.91
C VAL A 656 12.40 16.52 -18.63
N ALA A 657 12.09 17.51 -19.46
CA ALA A 657 10.86 18.30 -19.36
C ALA A 657 9.58 17.45 -19.45
N SER A 658 9.62 16.29 -20.11
CA SER A 658 8.46 15.40 -20.22
C SER A 658 8.18 14.70 -18.87
N LEU A 659 9.21 14.32 -18.13
CA LEU A 659 9.11 13.77 -16.77
C LEU A 659 8.69 14.86 -15.76
N GLU A 660 9.25 16.07 -15.87
CA GLU A 660 8.87 17.21 -15.03
C GLU A 660 7.41 17.61 -15.23
N ASN A 661 6.94 17.63 -16.47
CA ASN A 661 5.54 17.89 -16.79
C ASN A 661 4.61 16.81 -16.22
N ALA A 662 5.02 15.53 -16.26
CA ALA A 662 4.26 14.45 -15.63
C ALA A 662 4.20 14.61 -14.10
N GLN A 663 5.32 14.93 -13.46
CA GLN A 663 5.34 15.23 -12.02
C GLN A 663 4.44 16.43 -11.67
N ARG A 664 4.50 17.51 -12.45
CA ARG A 664 3.67 18.70 -12.25
C ARG A 664 2.18 18.36 -12.37
N LEU A 665 1.80 17.56 -13.37
CA LEU A 665 0.42 17.09 -13.54
C LEU A 665 -0.09 16.37 -12.28
N LEU A 666 0.69 15.44 -11.72
CA LEU A 666 0.30 14.70 -10.52
C LEU A 666 0.05 15.64 -9.33
N VAL A 667 0.95 16.60 -9.10
CA VAL A 667 0.81 17.57 -8.00
C VAL A 667 -0.38 18.50 -8.22
N GLN A 668 -0.59 18.99 -9.45
CA GLN A 668 -1.71 19.87 -9.79
C GLN A 668 -3.06 19.18 -9.65
N LEU A 669 -3.20 17.94 -10.12
CA LEU A 669 -4.43 17.17 -9.95
C LEU A 669 -4.69 16.81 -8.49
N GLY A 670 -3.65 16.42 -7.74
CA GLY A 670 -3.76 16.19 -6.31
C GLY A 670 -4.24 17.45 -5.57
N SER A 671 -3.66 18.61 -5.91
CA SER A 671 -4.05 19.89 -5.30
C SER A 671 -5.49 20.25 -5.64
N ALA A 672 -5.88 20.16 -6.92
CA ALA A 672 -7.23 20.50 -7.37
C ALA A 672 -8.30 19.57 -6.76
N TYR A 673 -8.04 18.27 -6.65
CA TYR A 673 -8.96 17.35 -5.97
C TYR A 673 -9.04 17.62 -4.46
N TRP A 674 -7.92 17.97 -3.83
CA TRP A 674 -7.90 18.36 -2.42
C TRP A 674 -8.71 19.63 -2.17
N GLU A 675 -8.59 20.63 -3.04
CA GLU A 675 -9.37 21.88 -2.97
C GLU A 675 -10.85 21.65 -3.23
N GLU A 676 -11.19 20.74 -4.13
CA GLU A 676 -12.58 20.36 -4.43
C GLU A 676 -13.26 19.68 -3.23
N THR A 677 -12.52 18.86 -2.48
CA THR A 677 -13.10 17.99 -1.43
C THR A 677 -12.91 18.51 -0.02
N ILE A 678 -11.72 19.03 0.29
CA ILE A 678 -11.33 19.49 1.62
C ILE A 678 -11.32 21.01 1.65
N GLY A 679 -10.28 21.64 1.10
CA GLY A 679 -10.09 23.09 1.20
C GLY A 679 -8.74 23.54 0.64
N ALA A 680 -8.33 24.77 0.95
CA ALA A 680 -7.11 25.36 0.39
C ALA A 680 -5.86 24.51 0.63
N VAL A 681 -4.98 24.46 -0.37
CA VAL A 681 -3.70 23.75 -0.32
C VAL A 681 -2.59 24.75 -0.06
N ASP A 682 -1.73 24.45 0.92
CA ASP A 682 -0.48 25.16 1.15
C ASP A 682 0.70 24.20 1.00
N LEU A 683 1.50 24.39 -0.05
CA LEU A 683 2.69 23.57 -0.33
C LEU A 683 3.98 24.23 0.22
N ALA A 684 3.88 25.37 0.92
CA ALA A 684 5.05 26.04 1.46
C ALA A 684 5.67 25.24 2.62
N GLY A 685 6.89 24.71 2.41
CA GLY A 685 7.69 24.10 3.46
C GLY A 685 7.82 22.57 3.43
N ALA A 686 7.40 21.90 2.36
CA ALA A 686 7.70 20.47 2.18
C ALA A 686 9.23 20.25 2.10
N PRO A 687 9.84 19.43 2.98
CA PRO A 687 11.29 19.26 3.02
C PRO A 687 11.83 18.65 1.71
N HIS A 688 12.89 19.26 1.19
CA HIS A 688 13.56 18.88 -0.06
C HIS A 688 14.56 17.73 0.18
N ARG A 689 14.13 16.49 -0.07
CA ARG A 689 15.06 15.41 -0.42
C ARG A 689 14.55 14.78 -1.71
N ASP A 690 15.23 15.09 -2.80
CA ASP A 690 14.88 14.63 -4.13
C ASP A 690 15.38 13.19 -4.33
N ARG A 691 14.65 12.40 -5.13
CA ARG A 691 15.19 11.15 -5.70
C ARG A 691 15.64 11.45 -7.12
N GLU A 692 16.84 11.02 -7.48
CA GLU A 692 17.39 11.23 -8.81
C GLU A 692 17.24 9.95 -9.64
N LEU A 693 16.50 10.04 -10.75
CA LEU A 693 16.42 8.99 -11.76
C LEU A 693 17.70 9.00 -12.60
N GLN A 694 18.52 7.98 -12.44
CA GLN A 694 19.80 7.82 -13.15
C GLN A 694 19.62 7.21 -14.52
N ARG A 695 18.72 6.22 -14.64
CA ARG A 695 18.51 5.46 -15.87
C ARG A 695 17.04 5.16 -16.08
N PHE A 696 16.61 5.37 -17.32
CA PHE A 696 15.35 4.89 -17.85
C PHE A 696 15.57 4.64 -19.34
N GLU A 697 15.85 3.39 -19.69
CA GLU A 697 16.31 3.02 -21.04
C GLU A 697 15.89 1.59 -21.40
N GLY A 698 15.62 1.32 -22.67
CA GLY A 698 15.19 0.00 -23.11
C GLY A 698 14.63 -0.02 -24.53
N PHE A 699 14.03 -1.14 -24.89
CA PHE A 699 13.27 -1.28 -26.14
C PHE A 699 11.78 -1.23 -25.84
N ALA A 700 11.01 -0.66 -26.76
CA ALA A 700 9.56 -0.80 -26.75
C ALA A 700 9.13 -1.90 -27.76
N ALA A 701 9.59 -3.13 -27.50
CA ALA A 701 9.28 -4.31 -28.30
C ALA A 701 8.79 -5.45 -27.40
N PRO A 702 7.91 -6.35 -27.88
CA PRO A 702 7.48 -7.53 -27.12
C PRO A 702 8.68 -8.38 -26.65
N ALA A 703 8.53 -9.06 -25.51
CA ALA A 703 9.58 -9.92 -24.93
C ALA A 703 10.95 -9.23 -24.76
N SER A 704 10.96 -7.95 -24.38
CA SER A 704 12.17 -7.17 -24.11
C SER A 704 12.19 -6.63 -22.67
N VAL A 705 13.16 -5.77 -22.35
CA VAL A 705 13.33 -5.21 -21.02
C VAL A 705 13.57 -3.70 -21.03
N VAL A 706 13.10 -3.04 -19.97
CA VAL A 706 13.43 -1.66 -19.62
C VAL A 706 14.22 -1.67 -18.32
N ARG A 707 15.30 -0.90 -18.28
CA ARG A 707 16.13 -0.70 -17.09
C ARG A 707 15.75 0.61 -16.41
N ILE A 708 15.52 0.54 -15.12
CA ILE A 708 15.25 1.69 -14.25
C ILE A 708 16.31 1.70 -13.14
N SER A 709 16.83 2.88 -12.79
CA SER A 709 17.70 3.03 -11.62
C SER A 709 17.55 4.42 -11.02
N THR A 710 17.34 4.47 -9.71
CA THR A 710 17.22 5.71 -8.94
C THR A 710 18.29 5.77 -7.85
N ARG A 711 18.63 6.99 -7.44
CA ARG A 711 19.54 7.27 -6.34
C ARG A 711 18.86 8.23 -5.36
N SER A 712 18.83 7.86 -4.09
CA SER A 712 18.40 8.77 -3.02
C SER A 712 19.52 9.79 -2.75
N SER A 713 19.13 11.07 -2.61
CA SER A 713 20.05 12.16 -2.23
C SER A 713 20.39 12.17 -0.74
#